data_AF-A0A420SDY2-F1
#
_entry.id   AF-A0A420SDY2-F1
#
_cell.length_a   1.000
_cell.length_b   1.000
_cell.length_c   1.000
_cell.angle_alpha   90.00
_cell.angle_beta   90.00
_cell.angle_gamma   90.00
#
_symmetry.space_group_name_H-M   'P 1'
#
loop_
_entity.id
_entity.type
_entity.pdbx_description
1 polymer ?
#
loop_
_entity_poly.entity_id
_entity_poly.type
_entity_poly.pdbx_seq_one_letter_code
_entity_poly.pdbx_strand_id
1 'polypeptide(L)'
;MAKTIILITGANKGLGYHVAADLLTSPDNHVILACRNPNSGTEALGNLTSLASTRGTASVVALDITSDVSVKNAVDVVKKDFPHLDVLINNAGICVEPLGVKSPPLTEGLLTSFSTNVVGTARVTDAFVPLLSNSATKRIIFITSGSASLTYASDPTSHHHGPYMDAYRVSKTALNMLLVQYTTRFKGTGMVILGVNPGFCATDISGDPKIVLELGGIEPQEGAQIIARAARGEKDDFAGKVVDANGIVACLPGADIIAKRTGAIVIGNCEAINILREAGVPDAQLMAVQGGERIPLFSQDIRNKANEGKIELRPTPPGAPALPHPRYAAISVDVWPSLHCLMPEGHPEYLDSGTVYTGAAHPYVCTFDVNYGMKHGLLKIDQLLPEDEKNDGILSFVGYIKDRKINLFSDHDGGQLMYNIHISEGNTILWNAHLGGYEGIIRDLVPKPKLAIIGIAGRANYNGRPFDGSAAQFATKLVKWLDQPSVPVEKLSGYESFEAPDPAEWTQHGYAVVNVTTRGIQGSEGRHKWHGKAEARDGYDTIEYIAQLPWSDGHTALAGNSWLATNQWFIAAEQPPHLTCILPLEGLSDVYRETLCRGGVPYLPFWSFLGNNLFSNNEREDVISMINKYPLMNDYWEDKRAKANLITVPAYVLASMSTGLHTVGSTRCFEDIPHQKKWLRMNATQEWHDLYRDDTNADLKKFLDFYMKGAENGWEMTPKSPIENVPFNNWPIPETQHRTLWLSHNGALEAAQESVVPGKVSYQSDAPALQEDDDPEFVEFSYTFTEKSTMIGPARAVLYMSCSDYDDMDVFVILRKADKDGNILRNYNIPIQDLVGVNDQKDVALINTLQYVGPTGVLRASHRTLDPNLSKPHWPAHDHTKETKLQSSEVVKLEIGIWPSAIQFEAGEKLIFRVAGHQMTLAEFEPLRGGFTTGNIGIHYLHLDRDNYQSRITVPLVKI
;
A
#
# COMPACT_ATOMS: atom_id res chain seq x y z
N MET A 1 -22.65 42.66 -42.22
CA MET A 1 -21.41 42.21 -41.57
C MET A 1 -20.86 41.01 -42.33
N ALA A 2 -19.56 40.71 -42.25
CA ALA A 2 -19.06 39.45 -42.77
C ALA A 2 -19.70 38.29 -41.99
N LYS A 3 -20.09 37.21 -42.68
CA LYS A 3 -20.71 36.06 -42.01
C LYS A 3 -19.67 35.31 -41.19
N THR A 4 -20.06 34.79 -40.02
CA THR A 4 -19.29 33.83 -39.26
C THR A 4 -19.30 32.49 -39.99
N ILE A 5 -18.13 32.03 -40.42
CA ILE A 5 -17.92 30.79 -41.15
C ILE A 5 -17.66 29.67 -40.15
N ILE A 6 -18.59 28.71 -40.09
CA ILE A 6 -18.59 27.63 -39.09
C ILE A 6 -18.53 26.30 -39.83
N LEU A 7 -17.52 25.48 -39.57
CA LEU A 7 -17.42 24.12 -40.10
C LEU A 7 -17.78 23.11 -39.02
N ILE A 8 -18.70 22.20 -39.34
CA ILE A 8 -19.14 21.14 -38.43
C ILE A 8 -18.85 19.78 -39.08
N THR A 9 -18.04 18.95 -38.42
CA THR A 9 -17.77 17.59 -38.90
C THR A 9 -18.93 16.65 -38.54
N GLY A 10 -19.35 15.79 -39.47
CA GLY A 10 -20.46 14.85 -39.25
C GLY A 10 -21.82 15.53 -39.15
N ALA A 11 -22.06 16.61 -39.91
CA ALA A 11 -23.23 17.48 -39.75
C ALA A 11 -24.51 17.01 -40.48
N ASN A 12 -24.50 15.85 -41.13
CA ASN A 12 -25.67 15.35 -41.87
C ASN A 12 -26.72 14.66 -40.99
N LYS A 13 -26.36 14.28 -39.75
CA LYS A 13 -27.28 13.56 -38.83
C LYS A 13 -26.90 13.79 -37.36
N GLY A 14 -27.76 13.34 -36.45
CA GLY A 14 -27.53 13.39 -35.00
C GLY A 14 -27.23 14.79 -34.49
N LEU A 15 -26.33 14.90 -33.51
CA LEU A 15 -25.96 16.18 -32.90
C LEU A 15 -25.49 17.23 -33.91
N GLY A 16 -24.64 16.84 -34.87
CA GLY A 16 -24.10 17.79 -35.86
C GLY A 16 -25.18 18.46 -36.71
N TYR A 17 -26.23 17.72 -37.08
CA TYR A 17 -27.38 18.27 -37.81
C TYR A 17 -28.15 19.29 -36.97
N HIS A 18 -28.42 18.97 -35.70
CA HIS A 18 -29.16 19.87 -34.81
C HIS A 18 -28.35 21.11 -34.42
N VAL A 19 -27.03 20.99 -34.28
CA VAL A 19 -26.14 22.16 -34.08
C VAL A 19 -26.19 23.07 -35.30
N ALA A 20 -26.16 22.50 -36.52
CA ALA A 20 -26.32 23.28 -37.74
C ALA A 20 -27.69 24.00 -37.79
N ALA A 21 -28.78 23.31 -37.45
CA ALA A 21 -30.12 23.89 -37.39
C ALA A 21 -30.19 25.08 -36.42
N ASP A 22 -29.63 24.93 -35.21
CA ASP A 22 -29.61 25.98 -34.19
C ASP A 22 -28.76 27.20 -34.62
N LEU A 23 -27.58 26.96 -35.19
CA LEU A 23 -26.70 28.03 -35.67
C LEU A 23 -27.25 28.76 -36.90
N LEU A 24 -28.02 28.08 -37.75
CA LEU A 24 -28.67 28.66 -38.94
C LEU A 24 -29.85 29.57 -38.60
N THR A 25 -30.30 29.62 -37.35
CA THR A 25 -31.30 30.61 -36.90
C THR A 25 -30.77 32.05 -36.95
N SER A 26 -29.44 32.22 -36.98
CA SER A 26 -28.80 33.53 -37.15
C SER A 26 -28.52 33.81 -38.63
N PRO A 27 -28.93 34.98 -39.17
CA PRO A 27 -28.60 35.39 -40.54
C PRO A 27 -27.11 35.65 -40.76
N ASP A 28 -26.36 35.87 -39.68
CA ASP A 28 -24.95 36.19 -39.70
C ASP A 28 -24.05 34.95 -39.83
N ASN A 29 -24.63 33.74 -39.86
CA ASN A 29 -23.85 32.50 -39.93
C ASN A 29 -23.84 31.91 -41.35
N HIS A 30 -22.67 31.40 -41.74
CA HIS A 30 -22.54 30.42 -42.82
C HIS A 30 -22.06 29.08 -42.25
N VAL A 31 -22.89 28.04 -42.32
CA VAL A 31 -22.57 26.71 -41.77
C VAL A 31 -22.14 25.76 -42.89
N ILE A 32 -20.91 25.27 -42.81
CA ILE A 32 -20.35 24.27 -43.72
C ILE A 32 -20.59 22.89 -43.11
N LEU A 33 -21.46 22.11 -43.75
CA LEU A 33 -21.78 20.74 -43.39
C LEU A 33 -20.70 19.82 -43.96
N ALA A 34 -19.74 19.42 -43.12
CA ALA A 34 -18.68 18.52 -43.54
C ALA A 34 -19.11 17.06 -43.32
N CYS A 35 -19.35 16.35 -44.42
CA CYS A 35 -20.00 15.04 -44.43
C CYS A 35 -19.19 14.03 -45.22
N ARG A 36 -19.05 12.81 -44.70
CA ARG A 36 -18.32 11.73 -45.39
C ARG A 36 -18.97 11.35 -46.73
N ASN A 37 -20.30 11.33 -46.78
CA ASN A 37 -21.06 11.09 -48.01
C ASN A 37 -21.73 12.40 -48.47
N PRO A 38 -21.30 12.99 -49.59
CA PRO A 38 -21.86 14.25 -50.10
C PRO A 38 -23.37 14.21 -50.33
N ASN A 39 -23.92 13.09 -50.80
CA ASN A 39 -25.36 12.97 -51.08
C ASN A 39 -26.20 13.16 -49.80
N SER A 40 -25.79 12.51 -48.71
CA SER A 40 -26.44 12.71 -47.39
C SER A 40 -26.25 14.13 -46.85
N GLY A 41 -25.15 14.79 -47.20
CA GLY A 41 -24.94 16.20 -46.88
C GLY A 41 -25.88 17.11 -47.67
N THR A 42 -26.08 16.87 -48.97
CA THR A 42 -27.01 17.62 -49.82
C THR A 42 -28.46 17.45 -49.36
N GLU A 43 -28.85 16.25 -48.94
CA GLU A 43 -30.17 16.00 -48.35
C GLU A 43 -30.36 16.78 -47.05
N ALA A 44 -29.38 16.70 -46.13
CA ALA A 44 -29.39 17.46 -44.89
C ALA A 44 -29.45 18.98 -45.14
N LEU A 45 -28.71 19.48 -46.14
CA LEU A 45 -28.75 20.88 -46.57
C LEU A 45 -30.16 21.27 -47.04
N GLY A 46 -30.80 20.45 -47.87
CA GLY A 46 -32.17 20.67 -48.33
C GLY A 46 -33.16 20.75 -47.16
N ASN A 47 -33.05 19.82 -46.21
CA ASN A 47 -33.89 19.80 -45.02
C ASN A 47 -33.66 21.04 -44.14
N LEU A 48 -32.41 21.39 -43.83
CA LEU A 48 -32.07 22.56 -43.01
C LEU A 48 -32.52 23.88 -43.65
N THR A 49 -32.34 24.02 -44.97
CA THR A 49 -32.75 25.24 -45.69
C THR A 49 -34.26 25.38 -45.82
N SER A 50 -35.01 24.28 -45.74
CA SER A 50 -36.48 24.29 -45.72
C SER A 50 -37.10 24.65 -44.36
N LEU A 51 -36.33 24.67 -43.28
CA LEU A 51 -36.83 25.00 -41.95
C LEU A 51 -37.24 26.48 -41.88
N ALA A 52 -38.44 26.76 -41.36
CA ALA A 52 -38.95 28.12 -41.20
C ALA A 52 -38.08 28.99 -40.25
N SER A 53 -37.30 28.36 -39.38
CA SER A 53 -36.37 29.04 -38.46
C SER A 53 -35.05 29.45 -39.11
N THR A 54 -34.73 28.96 -40.31
CA THR A 54 -33.44 29.20 -40.98
C THR A 54 -33.38 30.61 -41.54
N ARG A 55 -32.37 31.37 -41.09
CA ARG A 55 -32.06 32.74 -41.54
C ARG A 55 -30.67 32.86 -42.15
N GLY A 56 -29.75 31.98 -41.76
CA GLY A 56 -28.38 31.91 -42.26
C GLY A 56 -28.27 31.17 -43.60
N THR A 57 -27.03 30.87 -44.00
CA THR A 57 -26.74 30.09 -45.22
C THR A 57 -25.92 28.85 -44.88
N ALA A 58 -26.03 27.80 -45.68
CA ALA A 58 -25.22 26.60 -45.52
C ALA A 58 -24.66 26.09 -46.85
N SER A 59 -23.57 25.34 -46.76
CA SER A 59 -22.94 24.62 -47.87
C SER A 59 -22.50 23.23 -47.41
N VAL A 60 -22.12 22.36 -48.33
CA VAL A 60 -21.68 20.98 -48.04
C VAL A 60 -20.27 20.79 -48.55
N VAL A 61 -19.43 20.13 -47.75
CA VAL A 61 -18.10 19.68 -48.17
C VAL A 61 -17.94 18.20 -47.87
N ALA A 62 -17.34 17.46 -48.81
CA ALA A 62 -16.98 16.07 -48.59
C ALA A 62 -15.82 16.01 -47.60
N LEU A 63 -16.00 15.31 -46.47
CA LEU A 63 -14.96 15.15 -45.46
C LEU A 63 -15.06 13.81 -44.75
N ASP A 64 -14.05 12.97 -44.95
CA ASP A 64 -13.76 11.80 -44.12
C ASP A 64 -12.57 12.12 -43.21
N ILE A 65 -12.83 12.26 -41.91
CA ILE A 65 -11.83 12.64 -40.92
C ILE A 65 -10.72 11.59 -40.76
N THR A 66 -10.95 10.36 -41.22
CA THR A 66 -9.97 9.27 -41.15
C THR A 66 -8.99 9.24 -42.32
N SER A 67 -9.16 10.10 -43.34
CA SER A 67 -8.37 10.11 -44.57
C SER A 67 -7.65 11.45 -44.80
N ASP A 68 -6.31 11.45 -44.81
CA ASP A 68 -5.50 12.64 -45.08
C ASP A 68 -5.83 13.31 -46.42
N VAL A 69 -6.09 12.52 -47.46
CA VAL A 69 -6.47 13.01 -48.79
C VAL A 69 -7.83 13.72 -48.73
N SER A 70 -8.79 13.13 -48.02
CA SER A 70 -10.13 13.71 -47.86
C SER A 70 -10.07 15.03 -47.07
N VAL A 71 -9.33 15.06 -45.96
CA VAL A 71 -9.14 16.28 -45.16
C VAL A 71 -8.46 17.38 -45.97
N LYS A 72 -7.39 17.07 -46.70
CA LYS A 72 -6.70 18.04 -47.56
C LYS A 72 -7.62 18.61 -48.63
N ASN A 73 -8.37 17.75 -49.34
CA ASN A 73 -9.31 18.20 -50.37
C ASN A 73 -10.42 19.08 -49.78
N ALA A 74 -10.91 18.77 -48.59
CA ALA A 74 -11.91 19.60 -47.89
C ALA A 74 -11.35 20.99 -47.54
N VAL A 75 -10.11 21.07 -47.06
CA VAL A 75 -9.43 22.35 -46.82
C VAL A 75 -9.29 23.16 -48.11
N ASP A 76 -8.89 22.53 -49.22
CA ASP A 76 -8.74 23.20 -50.51
C ASP A 76 -10.08 23.75 -51.03
N VAL A 77 -11.18 22.98 -50.87
CA VAL A 77 -12.53 23.43 -51.22
C VAL A 77 -12.98 24.60 -50.35
N VAL A 78 -12.86 24.49 -49.03
CA VAL A 78 -13.27 25.55 -48.10
C VAL A 78 -12.46 26.82 -48.33
N LYS A 79 -11.14 26.70 -48.52
CA LYS A 79 -10.22 27.82 -48.77
C LYS A 79 -10.52 28.56 -50.07
N LYS A 80 -11.09 27.89 -51.08
CA LYS A 80 -11.48 28.50 -52.34
C LYS A 80 -12.62 29.50 -52.16
N ASP A 81 -13.58 29.15 -51.31
CA ASP A 81 -14.81 29.93 -51.13
C ASP A 81 -14.75 30.86 -49.92
N PHE A 82 -13.90 30.56 -48.92
CA PHE A 82 -13.76 31.30 -47.68
C PHE A 82 -12.28 31.59 -47.34
N PRO A 83 -11.88 32.86 -47.17
CA PRO A 83 -10.50 33.23 -46.87
C PRO A 83 -10.05 32.90 -45.43
N HIS A 84 -10.99 32.60 -44.54
CA HIS A 84 -10.77 32.20 -43.15
C HIS A 84 -11.86 31.23 -42.70
N LEU A 85 -11.64 30.60 -41.55
CA LEU A 85 -12.65 29.86 -40.79
C LEU A 85 -12.76 30.50 -39.40
N ASP A 86 -13.97 30.74 -38.90
CA ASP A 86 -14.15 31.31 -37.56
C ASP A 86 -14.26 30.20 -36.52
N VAL A 87 -15.14 29.22 -36.75
CA VAL A 87 -15.42 28.17 -35.76
C VAL A 87 -15.26 26.79 -36.40
N LEU A 88 -14.43 25.95 -35.80
CA LEU A 88 -14.36 24.53 -36.09
C LEU A 88 -15.04 23.73 -34.99
N ILE A 89 -16.12 23.02 -35.32
CA ILE A 89 -16.81 22.10 -34.42
C ILE A 89 -16.46 20.66 -34.80
N ASN A 90 -15.57 20.07 -34.00
CA ASN A 90 -15.15 18.68 -34.08
C ASN A 90 -16.21 17.77 -33.45
N ASN A 91 -17.27 17.48 -34.22
CA ASN A 91 -18.42 16.68 -33.80
C ASN A 91 -18.37 15.22 -34.29
N ALA A 92 -17.75 14.96 -35.45
CA ALA A 92 -17.67 13.61 -36.00
C ALA A 92 -16.99 12.64 -35.01
N GLY A 93 -17.65 11.52 -34.76
CA GLY A 93 -17.16 10.48 -33.87
C GLY A 93 -18.00 9.21 -33.98
N ILE A 94 -17.50 8.14 -33.41
CA ILE A 94 -18.15 6.83 -33.35
C ILE A 94 -18.14 6.29 -31.92
N CYS A 95 -19.14 5.49 -31.60
CA CYS A 95 -19.10 4.53 -30.51
C CYS A 95 -19.22 3.15 -31.14
N VAL A 96 -18.23 2.28 -30.91
CA VAL A 96 -18.25 0.88 -31.37
C VAL A 96 -19.04 -0.04 -30.44
N GLU A 97 -19.47 0.49 -29.30
CA GLU A 97 -20.17 -0.21 -28.22
C GLU A 97 -21.47 0.54 -27.81
N PRO A 98 -22.34 0.95 -28.73
CA PRO A 98 -23.57 1.67 -28.36
C PRO A 98 -24.52 0.76 -27.56
N LEU A 99 -25.46 1.38 -26.83
CA LEU A 99 -26.40 0.63 -25.99
C LEU A 99 -27.16 -0.43 -26.80
N GLY A 100 -27.21 -1.65 -26.26
CA GLY A 100 -27.86 -2.79 -26.90
C GLY A 100 -27.02 -3.51 -27.96
N VAL A 101 -25.79 -3.07 -28.23
CA VAL A 101 -24.87 -3.72 -29.17
C VAL A 101 -23.74 -4.39 -28.40
N LYS A 102 -23.41 -5.63 -28.78
CA LYS A 102 -22.32 -6.40 -28.17
C LYS A 102 -20.97 -5.73 -28.47
N SER A 103 -20.20 -5.44 -27.42
CA SER A 103 -18.87 -4.87 -27.55
C SER A 103 -17.92 -5.77 -28.36
N PRO A 104 -17.13 -5.21 -29.30
CA PRO A 104 -16.00 -5.94 -29.88
C PRO A 104 -14.93 -6.21 -28.81
N PRO A 105 -13.93 -7.07 -29.08
CA PRO A 105 -12.75 -7.16 -28.23
C PRO A 105 -12.14 -5.78 -27.99
N LEU A 106 -11.80 -5.46 -26.74
CA LEU A 106 -11.40 -4.11 -26.32
C LEU A 106 -10.28 -3.51 -27.19
N THR A 107 -9.27 -4.31 -27.56
CA THR A 107 -8.17 -3.85 -28.43
C THR A 107 -8.67 -3.39 -29.81
N GLU A 108 -9.59 -4.13 -30.42
CA GLU A 108 -10.19 -3.77 -31.72
C GLU A 108 -11.08 -2.52 -31.58
N GLY A 109 -11.86 -2.46 -30.49
CA GLY A 109 -12.68 -1.30 -30.17
C GLY A 109 -11.85 -0.03 -29.97
N LEU A 110 -10.73 -0.13 -29.24
CA LEU A 110 -9.78 0.96 -29.00
C LEU A 110 -9.13 1.42 -30.29
N LEU A 111 -8.60 0.52 -31.12
CA LEU A 111 -7.98 0.88 -32.40
C LEU A 111 -8.95 1.65 -33.31
N THR A 112 -10.19 1.17 -33.40
CA THR A 112 -11.23 1.79 -34.23
C THR A 112 -11.65 3.15 -33.67
N SER A 113 -11.91 3.23 -32.36
CA SER A 113 -12.36 4.46 -31.69
C SER A 113 -11.27 5.53 -31.67
N PHE A 114 -10.00 5.18 -31.40
CA PHE A 114 -8.89 6.13 -31.44
C PHE A 114 -8.63 6.67 -32.85
N SER A 115 -8.69 5.81 -33.86
CA SER A 115 -8.46 6.21 -35.27
C SER A 115 -9.43 7.31 -35.70
N THR A 116 -10.69 7.23 -35.24
CA THR A 116 -11.74 8.21 -35.59
C THR A 116 -11.80 9.36 -34.59
N ASN A 117 -12.06 9.08 -33.31
CA ASN A 117 -12.40 10.08 -32.30
C ASN A 117 -11.19 10.93 -31.85
N VAL A 118 -9.97 10.40 -31.97
CA VAL A 118 -8.73 11.05 -31.49
C VAL A 118 -7.88 11.48 -32.68
N VAL A 119 -7.37 10.52 -33.46
CA VAL A 119 -6.44 10.78 -34.56
C VAL A 119 -7.13 11.53 -35.70
N GLY A 120 -8.32 11.10 -36.12
CA GLY A 120 -9.09 11.77 -37.16
C GLY A 120 -9.46 13.21 -36.78
N THR A 121 -9.85 13.42 -35.53
CA THR A 121 -10.14 14.75 -35.00
C THR A 121 -8.89 15.65 -34.97
N ALA A 122 -7.75 15.14 -34.51
CA ALA A 122 -6.48 15.88 -34.54
C ALA A 122 -6.07 16.25 -35.97
N ARG A 123 -6.17 15.29 -36.90
CA ARG A 123 -5.88 15.49 -38.33
C ARG A 123 -6.69 16.63 -38.94
N VAL A 124 -8.01 16.65 -38.70
CA VAL A 124 -8.87 17.75 -39.16
C VAL A 124 -8.47 19.06 -38.50
N THR A 125 -8.27 19.05 -37.18
CA THR A 125 -7.92 20.25 -36.42
C THR A 125 -6.65 20.87 -36.99
N ASP A 126 -5.56 20.11 -37.07
CA ASP A 126 -4.27 20.56 -37.60
C ASP A 126 -4.39 21.12 -39.02
N ALA A 127 -5.17 20.48 -39.89
CA ALA A 127 -5.34 20.90 -41.27
C ALA A 127 -6.12 22.22 -41.41
N PHE A 128 -7.08 22.50 -40.51
CA PHE A 128 -7.90 23.72 -40.54
C PHE A 128 -7.34 24.87 -39.69
N VAL A 129 -6.36 24.63 -38.80
CA VAL A 129 -5.69 25.69 -38.01
C VAL A 129 -5.22 26.88 -38.86
N PRO A 130 -4.59 26.71 -40.04
CA PRO A 130 -4.17 27.84 -40.86
C PRO A 130 -5.32 28.76 -41.29
N LEU A 131 -6.50 28.21 -41.58
CA LEU A 131 -7.70 29.01 -41.91
C LEU A 131 -8.28 29.69 -40.66
N LEU A 132 -8.26 29.01 -39.51
CA LEU A 132 -8.66 29.58 -38.22
C LEU A 132 -7.76 30.75 -37.81
N SER A 133 -6.46 30.65 -38.08
CA SER A 133 -5.50 31.71 -37.75
C SER A 133 -5.75 33.04 -38.46
N ASN A 134 -6.45 33.02 -39.59
CA ASN A 134 -6.83 34.21 -40.35
C ASN A 134 -8.10 34.90 -39.84
N SER A 135 -8.88 34.27 -38.96
CA SER A 135 -10.12 34.84 -38.43
C SER A 135 -9.85 35.80 -37.26
N ALA A 136 -10.73 36.77 -37.02
CA ALA A 136 -10.75 37.55 -35.78
C ALA A 136 -11.42 36.81 -34.62
N THR A 137 -12.26 35.82 -34.92
CA THR A 137 -13.04 35.01 -33.98
C THR A 137 -12.65 33.55 -34.18
N LYS A 138 -11.51 33.12 -33.61
CA LYS A 138 -10.90 31.81 -33.86
C LYS A 138 -11.31 30.83 -32.77
N ARG A 139 -12.24 29.90 -33.05
CA ARG A 139 -12.73 28.92 -32.07
C ARG A 139 -12.58 27.48 -32.54
N ILE A 140 -12.17 26.60 -31.63
CA ILE A 140 -12.20 25.15 -31.82
C ILE A 140 -13.03 24.53 -30.70
N ILE A 141 -14.03 23.74 -31.08
CA ILE A 141 -14.91 23.05 -30.14
C ILE A 141 -14.76 21.55 -30.34
N PHE A 142 -14.31 20.86 -29.31
CA PHE A 142 -14.28 19.39 -29.28
C PHE A 142 -15.54 18.87 -28.60
N ILE A 143 -16.31 18.03 -29.30
CA ILE A 143 -17.44 17.35 -28.68
C ILE A 143 -16.93 16.12 -27.94
N THR A 144 -16.98 16.19 -26.61
CA THR A 144 -16.54 15.14 -25.69
C THR A 144 -17.74 14.57 -24.91
N SER A 145 -17.51 13.94 -23.76
CA SER A 145 -18.56 13.33 -22.93
C SER A 145 -18.26 13.47 -21.44
N GLY A 146 -19.30 13.54 -20.61
CA GLY A 146 -19.18 13.45 -19.15
C GLY A 146 -18.55 12.12 -18.70
N SER A 147 -18.79 11.04 -19.43
CA SER A 147 -18.20 9.71 -19.16
C SER A 147 -16.69 9.63 -19.40
N ALA A 148 -16.11 10.68 -20.01
CA ALA A 148 -14.67 10.84 -20.22
C ALA A 148 -13.94 11.51 -19.04
N SER A 149 -14.67 11.98 -18.02
CA SER A 149 -14.07 12.50 -16.80
C SER A 149 -13.53 11.35 -15.96
N LEU A 150 -12.21 11.36 -15.72
CA LEU A 150 -11.59 10.41 -14.80
C LEU A 150 -12.19 10.55 -13.39
N THR A 151 -12.52 11.79 -12.98
CA THR A 151 -13.19 12.08 -11.70
C THR A 151 -14.54 11.38 -11.61
N TYR A 152 -15.40 11.51 -12.63
CA TYR A 152 -16.71 10.86 -12.62
C TYR A 152 -16.62 9.34 -12.83
N ALA A 153 -15.67 8.85 -13.62
CA ALA A 153 -15.47 7.41 -13.83
C ALA A 153 -14.99 6.68 -12.57
N SER A 154 -14.10 7.31 -11.79
CA SER A 154 -13.53 6.73 -10.57
C SER A 154 -14.43 6.85 -9.33
N ASP A 155 -15.49 7.67 -9.39
CA ASP A 155 -16.43 7.87 -8.29
C ASP A 155 -17.51 6.79 -8.31
N PRO A 156 -17.57 5.85 -7.33
CA PRO A 156 -18.56 4.78 -7.31
C PRO A 156 -20.02 5.25 -7.23
N THR A 157 -20.25 6.52 -6.85
CA THR A 157 -21.59 7.12 -6.75
C THR A 157 -22.02 7.83 -8.02
N SER A 158 -21.11 8.01 -8.98
CA SER A 158 -21.42 8.64 -10.25
C SER A 158 -22.18 7.69 -11.18
N HIS A 159 -23.13 8.21 -11.93
CA HIS A 159 -23.77 7.49 -13.05
C HIS A 159 -22.77 7.17 -14.19
N HIS A 160 -21.56 7.72 -14.11
CA HIS A 160 -20.45 7.37 -14.99
C HIS A 160 -19.57 6.24 -14.47
N HIS A 161 -19.87 5.64 -13.32
CA HIS A 161 -19.11 4.50 -12.80
C HIS A 161 -19.43 3.18 -13.51
N GLY A 162 -18.46 2.28 -13.59
CA GLY A 162 -18.61 0.91 -14.10
C GLY A 162 -18.12 0.68 -15.53
N PRO A 163 -17.97 -0.59 -15.95
CA PRO A 163 -17.44 -0.97 -17.27
C PRO A 163 -18.54 -0.94 -18.35
N TYR A 164 -18.53 0.10 -19.18
CA TYR A 164 -19.44 0.25 -20.31
C TYR A 164 -18.85 1.22 -21.31
N MET A 165 -19.07 0.97 -22.61
CA MET A 165 -18.54 1.81 -23.69
C MET A 165 -17.03 2.09 -23.54
N ASP A 166 -16.26 1.07 -23.12
CA ASP A 166 -14.89 1.22 -22.63
C ASP A 166 -13.99 1.88 -23.68
N ALA A 167 -14.03 1.44 -24.94
CA ALA A 167 -13.21 2.03 -25.99
C ALA A 167 -13.64 3.47 -26.31
N TYR A 168 -14.93 3.75 -26.31
CA TYR A 168 -15.47 5.09 -26.53
C TYR A 168 -15.00 6.06 -25.43
N ARG A 169 -15.17 5.68 -24.16
CA ARG A 169 -14.82 6.51 -23.00
C ARG A 169 -13.33 6.81 -22.95
N VAL A 170 -12.49 5.79 -23.11
CA VAL A 170 -11.03 5.97 -23.17
C VAL A 170 -10.65 6.90 -24.33
N SER A 171 -11.26 6.76 -25.51
CA SER A 171 -11.00 7.65 -26.64
C SER A 171 -11.43 9.11 -26.38
N LYS A 172 -12.55 9.34 -25.68
CA LYS A 172 -12.99 10.69 -25.30
C LYS A 172 -12.15 11.29 -24.17
N THR A 173 -11.61 10.47 -23.26
CA THR A 173 -10.62 10.94 -22.28
C THR A 173 -9.32 11.35 -22.96
N ALA A 174 -8.84 10.59 -23.96
CA ALA A 174 -7.70 10.99 -24.78
C ALA A 174 -7.97 12.29 -25.56
N LEU A 175 -9.20 12.48 -26.06
CA LEU A 175 -9.62 13.74 -26.69
C LEU A 175 -9.60 14.93 -25.71
N ASN A 176 -9.95 14.73 -24.44
CA ASN A 176 -9.82 15.77 -23.41
C ASN A 176 -8.34 16.17 -23.20
N MET A 177 -7.41 15.21 -23.25
CA MET A 177 -5.98 15.53 -23.22
C MET A 177 -5.53 16.29 -24.48
N LEU A 178 -6.01 15.92 -25.66
CA LEU A 178 -5.74 16.68 -26.89
C LEU A 178 -6.24 18.13 -26.80
N LEU A 179 -7.43 18.36 -26.26
CA LEU A 179 -7.94 19.71 -25.98
C LEU A 179 -6.95 20.51 -25.13
N VAL A 180 -6.44 19.94 -24.03
CA VAL A 180 -5.44 20.61 -23.18
C VAL A 180 -4.19 20.93 -23.97
N GLN A 181 -3.67 19.97 -24.75
CA GLN A 181 -2.46 20.16 -25.57
C GLN A 181 -2.64 21.25 -26.63
N TYR A 182 -3.78 21.29 -27.33
CA TYR A 182 -4.08 22.34 -28.29
C TYR A 182 -4.24 23.70 -27.63
N THR A 183 -4.89 23.76 -26.47
CA THR A 183 -5.04 25.01 -25.70
C THR A 183 -3.67 25.56 -25.29
N THR A 184 -2.79 24.69 -24.78
CA THR A 184 -1.41 25.06 -24.44
C THR A 184 -0.63 25.51 -25.67
N ARG A 185 -0.72 24.77 -26.79
CA ARG A 185 -0.01 25.07 -28.04
C ARG A 185 -0.40 26.40 -28.65
N PHE A 186 -1.68 26.78 -28.55
CA PHE A 186 -2.21 28.02 -29.13
C PHE A 186 -2.42 29.14 -28.10
N LYS A 187 -1.87 28.99 -26.89
CA LYS A 187 -1.90 30.03 -25.86
C LYS A 187 -1.30 31.34 -26.40
N GLY A 188 -2.00 32.45 -26.20
CA GLY A 188 -1.56 33.77 -26.67
C GLY A 188 -1.92 34.11 -28.13
N THR A 189 -2.49 33.19 -28.91
CA THR A 189 -2.89 33.46 -30.31
C THR A 189 -4.28 34.10 -30.46
N GLY A 190 -5.01 34.25 -29.35
CA GLY A 190 -6.42 34.65 -29.30
C GLY A 190 -7.41 33.54 -29.68
N MET A 191 -6.92 32.31 -29.92
CA MET A 191 -7.77 31.16 -30.24
C MET A 191 -8.43 30.58 -28.98
N VAL A 192 -9.75 30.47 -28.99
CA VAL A 192 -10.53 29.86 -27.91
C VAL A 192 -10.76 28.38 -28.22
N ILE A 193 -10.37 27.51 -27.31
CA ILE A 193 -10.49 26.06 -27.47
C ILE A 193 -11.30 25.51 -26.31
N LEU A 194 -12.41 24.82 -26.61
CA LEU A 194 -13.37 24.35 -25.61
C LEU A 194 -13.77 22.90 -25.84
N GLY A 195 -13.97 22.17 -24.75
CA GLY A 195 -14.54 20.84 -24.76
C GLY A 195 -16.00 20.94 -24.33
N VAL A 196 -16.91 20.29 -25.04
CA VAL A 196 -18.34 20.33 -24.71
C VAL A 196 -18.85 18.92 -24.47
N ASN A 197 -19.41 18.69 -23.29
CA ASN A 197 -20.24 17.53 -23.00
C ASN A 197 -21.71 17.90 -23.34
N PRO A 198 -22.30 17.30 -24.39
CA PRO A 198 -23.67 17.61 -24.79
C PRO A 198 -24.73 16.93 -23.92
N GLY A 199 -24.34 16.08 -22.95
CA GLY A 199 -25.26 15.24 -22.19
C GLY A 199 -25.58 13.92 -22.91
N PHE A 200 -26.42 13.10 -22.28
CA PHE A 200 -26.79 11.78 -22.79
C PHE A 200 -27.89 11.90 -23.86
N CYS A 201 -27.48 12.13 -25.11
CA CYS A 201 -28.39 12.45 -26.21
C CYS A 201 -28.87 11.20 -26.97
N ALA A 202 -30.16 11.17 -27.34
CA ALA A 202 -30.79 10.13 -28.13
C ALA A 202 -30.38 10.17 -29.62
N THR A 203 -29.16 9.74 -29.91
CA THR A 203 -28.60 9.65 -31.27
C THR A 203 -28.03 8.26 -31.54
N ASP A 204 -27.77 7.96 -32.83
CA ASP A 204 -27.13 6.70 -33.25
C ASP A 204 -25.82 6.36 -32.51
N ILE A 205 -25.10 7.37 -31.97
CA ILE A 205 -23.85 7.14 -31.22
C ILE A 205 -24.12 6.48 -29.86
N SER A 206 -25.32 6.66 -29.32
CA SER A 206 -25.74 6.18 -28.02
C SER A 206 -26.48 4.85 -28.12
N GLY A 207 -27.07 4.52 -29.27
CA GLY A 207 -27.88 3.31 -29.50
C GLY A 207 -29.23 3.63 -30.13
N ASP A 208 -30.24 2.78 -29.90
CA ASP A 208 -31.62 3.05 -30.32
C ASP A 208 -32.15 4.31 -29.59
N PRO A 209 -32.54 5.38 -30.32
CA PRO A 209 -33.02 6.62 -29.71
C PRO A 209 -34.18 6.42 -28.73
N LYS A 210 -35.08 5.45 -28.96
CA LYS A 210 -36.20 5.19 -28.04
C LYS A 210 -35.70 4.69 -26.69
N ILE A 211 -34.77 3.74 -26.72
CA ILE A 211 -34.17 3.17 -25.49
C ILE A 211 -33.40 4.26 -24.74
N VAL A 212 -32.67 5.13 -25.46
CA VAL A 212 -31.92 6.23 -24.84
C VAL A 212 -32.84 7.20 -24.11
N LEU A 213 -33.98 7.58 -24.72
CA LEU A 213 -34.98 8.44 -24.06
C LEU A 213 -35.63 7.76 -22.85
N GLU A 214 -35.94 6.46 -22.93
CA GLU A 214 -36.48 5.69 -21.80
C GLU A 214 -35.50 5.63 -20.61
N LEU A 215 -34.20 5.65 -20.88
CA LEU A 215 -33.14 5.68 -19.85
C LEU A 215 -32.82 7.10 -19.34
N GLY A 216 -33.68 8.09 -19.63
CA GLY A 216 -33.51 9.47 -19.18
C GLY A 216 -32.55 10.29 -20.04
N GLY A 217 -32.26 9.85 -21.26
CA GLY A 217 -31.57 10.67 -22.25
C GLY A 217 -32.42 11.85 -22.72
N ILE A 218 -31.75 12.85 -23.29
CA ILE A 218 -32.37 14.07 -23.81
C ILE A 218 -32.48 14.04 -25.33
N GLU A 219 -33.38 14.87 -25.86
CA GLU A 219 -33.49 15.06 -27.31
C GLU A 219 -32.18 15.67 -27.86
N PRO A 220 -31.70 15.23 -29.05
CA PRO A 220 -30.46 15.74 -29.63
C PRO A 220 -30.42 17.27 -29.80
N GLN A 221 -31.58 17.90 -29.96
CA GLN A 221 -31.76 19.35 -30.05
C GLN A 221 -31.30 20.04 -28.77
N GLU A 222 -31.56 19.47 -27.60
CA GLU A 222 -31.18 20.04 -26.31
C GLU A 222 -29.66 20.01 -26.12
N GLY A 223 -29.02 18.87 -26.42
CA GLY A 223 -27.55 18.77 -26.41
C GLY A 223 -26.89 19.68 -27.44
N ALA A 224 -27.50 19.83 -28.62
CA ALA A 224 -27.02 20.74 -29.66
C ALA A 224 -27.02 22.22 -29.24
N GLN A 225 -27.99 22.65 -28.42
CA GLN A 225 -28.02 24.02 -27.89
C GLN A 225 -26.80 24.32 -27.03
N ILE A 226 -26.32 23.36 -26.22
CA ILE A 226 -25.12 23.52 -25.39
C ILE A 226 -23.90 23.80 -26.28
N ILE A 227 -23.77 23.04 -27.36
CA ILE A 227 -22.69 23.18 -28.34
C ILE A 227 -22.79 24.52 -29.08
N ALA A 228 -23.99 24.90 -29.53
CA ALA A 228 -24.21 26.14 -30.26
C ALA A 228 -23.92 27.39 -29.40
N ARG A 229 -24.26 27.36 -28.11
CA ARG A 229 -23.90 28.42 -27.15
C ARG A 229 -22.38 28.57 -27.01
N ALA A 230 -21.66 27.45 -26.91
CA ALA A 230 -20.19 27.48 -26.91
C ALA A 230 -19.62 28.07 -28.21
N ALA A 231 -20.20 27.74 -29.37
CA ALA A 231 -19.81 28.32 -30.67
C ALA A 231 -20.07 29.83 -30.78
N ARG A 232 -21.12 30.33 -30.12
CA ARG A 232 -21.43 31.76 -30.00
C ARG A 232 -20.52 32.51 -29.03
N GLY A 233 -19.70 31.80 -28.26
CA GLY A 233 -18.75 32.37 -27.30
C GLY A 233 -19.31 32.54 -25.88
N GLU A 234 -20.49 32.00 -25.57
CA GLU A 234 -21.12 32.14 -24.24
C GLU A 234 -20.36 31.41 -23.12
N LYS A 235 -19.31 30.65 -23.46
CA LYS A 235 -18.48 29.87 -22.52
C LYS A 235 -16.99 30.15 -22.69
N ASP A 236 -16.60 31.26 -23.35
CA ASP A 236 -15.21 31.59 -23.64
C ASP A 236 -14.35 31.73 -22.36
N ASP A 237 -14.95 32.12 -21.23
CA ASP A 237 -14.32 32.19 -19.91
C ASP A 237 -13.77 30.83 -19.42
N PHE A 238 -14.22 29.73 -20.02
CA PHE A 238 -13.80 28.36 -19.68
C PHE A 238 -12.81 27.78 -20.69
N ALA A 239 -12.15 28.60 -21.51
CA ALA A 239 -11.16 28.15 -22.49
C ALA A 239 -10.15 27.16 -21.89
N GLY A 240 -9.90 26.05 -22.59
CA GLY A 240 -9.05 24.95 -22.15
C GLY A 240 -9.71 23.99 -21.16
N LYS A 241 -11.01 24.14 -20.87
CA LYS A 241 -11.78 23.24 -20.01
C LYS A 241 -12.87 22.52 -20.79
N VAL A 242 -13.44 21.50 -20.15
CA VAL A 242 -14.66 20.82 -20.60
C VAL A 242 -15.86 21.44 -19.88
N VAL A 243 -16.91 21.77 -20.62
CA VAL A 243 -18.15 22.37 -20.08
C VAL A 243 -19.39 21.58 -20.47
N ASP A 244 -20.45 21.70 -19.67
CA ASP A 244 -21.80 21.24 -19.96
C ASP A 244 -22.85 22.36 -19.70
N ALA A 245 -24.12 21.99 -19.63
CA ALA A 245 -25.21 22.93 -19.31
C ALA A 245 -25.03 23.60 -17.93
N ASN A 246 -24.41 22.91 -16.97
CA ASN A 246 -24.30 23.28 -15.56
C ASN A 246 -22.97 23.96 -15.21
N GLY A 247 -21.95 23.89 -16.05
CA GLY A 247 -20.67 24.57 -15.82
C GLY A 247 -19.46 23.76 -16.28
N ILE A 248 -18.37 23.82 -15.51
CA ILE A 248 -17.15 23.04 -15.78
C ILE A 248 -17.40 21.58 -15.38
N VAL A 249 -17.12 20.66 -16.30
CA VAL A 249 -17.00 19.23 -16.03
C VAL A 249 -15.63 18.97 -15.43
N ALA A 250 -15.58 18.52 -14.17
CA ALA A 250 -14.37 18.48 -13.37
C ALA A 250 -13.23 17.66 -14.01
N CYS A 251 -12.05 18.29 -14.06
CA CYS A 251 -10.77 17.69 -14.44
C CYS A 251 -9.55 18.18 -13.58
N LEU A 252 -9.79 18.69 -12.33
CA LEU A 252 -8.87 19.15 -11.23
C LEU A 252 -8.41 20.67 -11.21
N PRO A 253 -7.98 21.29 -10.05
CA PRO A 253 -8.74 21.91 -8.90
C PRO A 253 -8.42 23.43 -8.65
N GLY A 254 -9.01 24.28 -7.77
CA GLY A 254 -10.05 24.18 -6.71
C GLY A 254 -9.79 25.09 -5.46
N ALA A 255 -8.53 25.43 -5.15
CA ALA A 255 -8.14 26.03 -3.86
C ALA A 255 -8.29 27.57 -3.79
N ASP A 256 -8.06 28.27 -4.89
CA ASP A 256 -8.18 29.73 -5.00
C ASP A 256 -9.63 30.21 -4.77
N ILE A 257 -10.62 29.46 -5.28
CA ILE A 257 -12.05 29.74 -5.17
C ILE A 257 -12.51 29.69 -3.71
N ILE A 258 -11.95 28.77 -2.92
CA ILE A 258 -12.30 28.60 -1.51
C ILE A 258 -11.72 29.74 -0.68
N ALA A 259 -10.44 30.07 -0.83
CA ALA A 259 -9.79 31.16 -0.10
C ALA A 259 -10.48 32.52 -0.32
N LYS A 260 -10.78 32.85 -1.59
CA LYS A 260 -11.51 34.08 -1.96
C LYS A 260 -12.90 34.19 -1.32
N ARG A 261 -13.62 33.06 -1.14
CA ARG A 261 -14.99 33.04 -0.63
C ARG A 261 -15.08 33.08 0.89
N THR A 262 -14.13 32.46 1.58
CA THR A 262 -14.24 32.22 3.03
C THR A 262 -13.42 33.19 3.87
N GLY A 263 -12.44 33.88 3.27
CA GLY A 263 -11.53 34.74 4.00
C GLY A 263 -10.44 34.00 4.77
N ALA A 264 -10.27 32.69 4.52
CA ALA A 264 -9.31 31.85 5.23
C ALA A 264 -7.85 32.28 4.95
N ILE A 265 -7.01 32.28 5.99
CA ILE A 265 -5.56 32.47 5.83
C ILE A 265 -4.95 31.17 5.32
N VAL A 266 -4.40 31.22 4.11
CA VAL A 266 -3.68 30.14 3.43
C VAL A 266 -2.20 30.24 3.76
N ILE A 267 -1.68 29.17 4.36
CA ILE A 267 -0.27 29.00 4.68
C ILE A 267 0.31 27.99 3.69
N GLY A 268 1.32 28.37 2.92
CA GLY A 268 1.92 27.52 1.88
C GLY A 268 3.36 27.93 1.60
N ASN A 269 4.07 27.19 0.76
CA ASN A 269 5.37 27.66 0.27
C ASN A 269 5.18 28.92 -0.62
N CYS A 270 6.28 29.58 -0.94
CA CYS A 270 6.26 30.81 -1.74
C CYS A 270 5.60 30.64 -3.12
N GLU A 271 5.68 29.47 -3.76
CA GLU A 271 5.10 29.21 -5.08
C GLU A 271 3.56 29.10 -5.02
N ALA A 272 3.03 28.31 -4.08
CA ALA A 272 1.59 28.20 -3.86
C ALA A 272 0.97 29.55 -3.48
N ILE A 273 1.66 30.33 -2.66
CA ILE A 273 1.25 31.69 -2.30
C ILE A 273 1.25 32.63 -3.52
N ASN A 274 2.24 32.52 -4.43
CA ASN A 274 2.27 33.34 -5.64
C ASN A 274 1.16 32.96 -6.62
N ILE A 275 0.88 31.67 -6.83
CA ILE A 275 -0.22 31.20 -7.69
C ILE A 275 -1.58 31.64 -7.14
N LEU A 276 -1.78 31.57 -5.82
CA LEU A 276 -3.02 32.03 -5.17
C LEU A 276 -3.15 33.56 -5.21
N ARG A 277 -2.05 34.30 -5.10
CA ARG A 277 -2.00 35.76 -5.29
C ARG A 277 -2.38 36.14 -6.72
N GLU A 278 -1.82 35.45 -7.71
CA GLU A 278 -2.18 35.63 -9.14
C GLU A 278 -3.64 35.24 -9.43
N ALA A 279 -4.16 34.24 -8.72
CA ALA A 279 -5.57 33.88 -8.76
C ALA A 279 -6.49 34.85 -7.99
N GLY A 280 -5.96 35.92 -7.39
CA GLY A 280 -6.73 36.99 -6.76
C GLY A 280 -7.08 36.79 -5.28
N VAL A 281 -6.38 35.90 -4.56
CA VAL A 281 -6.49 35.77 -3.10
C VAL A 281 -5.75 36.94 -2.42
N PRO A 282 -6.36 37.68 -1.47
CA PRO A 282 -5.73 38.83 -0.80
C PRO A 282 -4.45 38.46 -0.04
N ASP A 283 -3.42 39.31 -0.07
CA ASP A 283 -2.14 39.08 0.63
C ASP A 283 -2.29 38.90 2.15
N ALA A 284 -3.30 39.53 2.76
CA ALA A 284 -3.61 39.33 4.18
C ALA A 284 -4.06 37.89 4.52
N GLN A 285 -4.46 37.12 3.51
CA GLN A 285 -4.83 35.71 3.58
C GLN A 285 -3.68 34.79 3.15
N LEU A 286 -2.47 35.29 2.93
CA LEU A 286 -1.38 34.51 2.35
C LEU A 286 -0.13 34.55 3.24
N MET A 287 0.34 33.39 3.71
CA MET A 287 1.54 33.27 4.56
C MET A 287 2.52 32.24 3.98
N ALA A 288 3.73 32.69 3.64
CA ALA A 288 4.79 31.85 3.09
C ALA A 288 5.61 31.15 4.19
N VAL A 289 6.03 29.88 3.98
CA VAL A 289 6.88 29.11 4.91
C VAL A 289 7.99 28.31 4.20
N GLN A 290 9.08 27.98 4.91
CA GLN A 290 10.30 27.33 4.37
C GLN A 290 10.55 25.86 4.77
N GLY A 291 9.81 25.29 5.72
CA GLY A 291 9.90 23.85 6.10
C GLY A 291 11.11 23.49 7.00
N GLY A 292 10.92 22.57 7.95
CA GLY A 292 11.99 21.95 8.75
C GLY A 292 12.33 22.60 10.10
N GLU A 293 11.57 23.59 10.59
CA GLU A 293 11.91 24.32 11.81
C GLU A 293 10.75 24.41 12.82
N ARG A 294 11.09 24.48 14.12
CA ARG A 294 10.15 24.89 15.17
C ARG A 294 9.96 26.41 15.09
N ILE A 295 8.76 26.85 14.70
CA ILE A 295 8.45 28.27 14.52
C ILE A 295 7.81 28.85 15.80
N PRO A 296 8.43 29.82 16.48
CA PRO A 296 7.80 30.57 17.56
C PRO A 296 6.82 31.60 16.99
N LEU A 297 5.55 31.53 17.40
CA LEU A 297 4.51 32.47 16.98
C LEU A 297 4.26 33.52 18.05
N PHE A 298 4.62 34.76 17.72
CA PHE A 298 4.48 35.93 18.59
C PHE A 298 3.17 36.67 18.31
N SER A 299 2.49 37.14 19.37
CA SER A 299 1.34 38.03 19.24
C SER A 299 1.75 39.35 18.57
N GLN A 300 0.78 40.06 17.98
CA GLN A 300 1.03 41.32 17.31
C GLN A 300 1.65 42.38 18.24
N ASP A 301 1.23 42.42 19.50
CA ASP A 301 1.78 43.29 20.53
C ASP A 301 3.27 42.99 20.83
N ILE A 302 3.65 41.70 20.92
CA ILE A 302 5.04 41.28 21.12
C ILE A 302 5.90 41.64 19.89
N ARG A 303 5.38 41.47 18.67
CA ARG A 303 6.09 41.88 17.44
C ARG A 303 6.29 43.39 17.37
N ASN A 304 5.28 44.17 17.73
CA ASN A 304 5.39 45.64 17.76
C ASN A 304 6.41 46.10 18.82
N LYS A 305 6.39 45.50 20.02
CA LYS A 305 7.37 45.78 21.07
C LYS A 305 8.81 45.42 20.65
N ALA A 306 9.00 44.35 19.89
CA ALA A 306 10.31 44.00 19.33
C ALA A 306 10.78 45.01 18.28
N ASN A 307 9.91 45.40 17.35
CA ASN A 307 10.23 46.42 16.34
C ASN A 307 10.56 47.79 16.95
N GLU A 308 10.01 48.10 18.12
CA GLU A 308 10.30 49.31 18.90
C GLU A 308 11.53 49.17 19.82
N GLY A 309 12.19 48.01 19.86
CA GLY A 309 13.34 47.73 20.74
C GLY A 309 13.00 47.65 22.23
N LYS A 310 11.73 47.43 22.58
CA LYS A 310 11.22 47.44 23.97
C LYS A 310 11.27 46.08 24.67
N ILE A 311 11.57 45.02 23.93
CA ILE A 311 11.76 43.67 24.47
C ILE A 311 13.04 43.07 23.89
N GLU A 312 13.57 42.07 24.57
CA GLU A 312 14.76 41.37 24.09
C GLU A 312 14.49 40.73 22.72
N LEU A 313 15.45 40.93 21.83
CA LEU A 313 15.42 40.42 20.47
C LEU A 313 16.19 39.11 20.38
N ARG A 314 15.77 38.25 19.47
CA ARG A 314 16.56 37.09 19.05
C ARG A 314 17.89 37.60 18.45
N PRO A 315 19.04 36.97 18.76
CA PRO A 315 20.28 37.22 18.04
C PRO A 315 20.06 36.93 16.56
N THR A 316 20.26 37.95 15.71
CA THR A 316 20.03 37.84 14.27
C THR A 316 21.21 38.43 13.50
N PRO A 317 21.48 37.95 12.27
CA PRO A 317 22.54 38.51 11.43
C PRO A 317 22.31 39.99 11.12
N PRO A 318 23.36 40.77 10.81
CA PRO A 318 23.24 42.17 10.45
C PRO A 318 22.24 42.40 9.30
N GLY A 319 21.23 43.27 9.52
CA GLY A 319 20.20 43.60 8.52
C GLY A 319 18.95 42.72 8.55
N ALA A 320 18.88 41.70 9.40
CA ALA A 320 17.66 40.95 9.64
C ALA A 320 16.60 41.80 10.39
N PRO A 321 15.29 41.60 10.15
CA PRO A 321 14.23 42.26 10.91
C PRO A 321 14.36 41.97 12.41
N ALA A 322 14.05 42.95 13.25
CA ALA A 322 14.02 42.78 14.70
C ALA A 322 12.96 41.74 15.09
N LEU A 323 13.39 40.53 15.44
CA LEU A 323 12.50 39.45 15.87
C LEU A 323 12.51 39.34 17.40
N PRO A 324 11.34 39.21 18.06
CA PRO A 324 11.26 38.96 19.50
C PRO A 324 12.05 37.70 19.89
N HIS A 325 12.66 37.71 21.07
CA HIS A 325 13.26 36.49 21.63
C HIS A 325 12.20 35.37 21.76
N PRO A 326 12.48 34.11 21.38
CA PRO A 326 11.51 33.00 21.36
C PRO A 326 10.73 32.78 22.67
N ARG A 327 11.29 33.20 23.80
CA ARG A 327 10.62 33.17 25.12
C ARG A 327 9.32 33.98 25.21
N TYR A 328 9.11 34.92 24.29
CA TYR A 328 7.88 35.70 24.19
C TYR A 328 6.85 35.12 23.22
N ALA A 329 7.12 33.93 22.65
CA ALA A 329 6.17 33.26 21.78
C ALA A 329 4.91 32.87 22.56
N ALA A 330 3.75 33.12 21.96
CA ALA A 330 2.47 32.72 22.53
C ALA A 330 2.25 31.20 22.34
N ILE A 331 2.75 30.64 21.24
CA ILE A 331 2.75 29.21 20.91
C ILE A 331 3.96 28.88 20.04
N SER A 332 4.30 27.60 19.90
CA SER A 332 5.33 27.12 18.96
C SER A 332 4.81 25.95 18.13
N VAL A 333 5.26 25.86 16.89
CA VAL A 333 4.78 24.88 15.90
C VAL A 333 5.97 24.18 15.28
N ASP A 334 5.98 22.84 15.30
CA ASP A 334 6.96 22.04 14.56
C ASP A 334 6.53 21.91 13.09
N VAL A 335 7.41 22.24 12.14
CA VAL A 335 7.13 22.20 10.69
C VAL A 335 7.99 21.17 9.98
N TRP A 336 7.38 20.19 9.31
CA TRP A 336 8.10 19.13 8.58
C TRP A 336 8.00 19.32 7.05
N PRO A 337 9.09 19.14 6.27
CA PRO A 337 9.04 19.17 4.81
C PRO A 337 8.41 17.90 4.22
N SER A 338 7.89 18.00 2.99
CA SER A 338 7.48 16.85 2.19
C SER A 338 8.71 16.14 1.59
N LEU A 339 8.87 14.84 1.80
CA LEU A 339 10.04 14.04 1.36
C LEU A 339 10.12 13.75 -0.16
N HIS A 340 9.20 14.28 -0.97
CA HIS A 340 9.27 14.14 -2.43
C HIS A 340 10.50 14.87 -3.01
N CYS A 341 11.07 15.81 -2.24
CA CYS A 341 12.32 16.49 -2.51
C CYS A 341 13.57 15.58 -2.60
N LEU A 342 13.45 14.28 -2.30
CA LEU A 342 14.55 13.30 -2.23
C LEU A 342 14.47 12.16 -3.27
N MET A 343 13.76 12.34 -4.39
CA MET A 343 13.62 11.32 -5.45
C MET A 343 14.45 11.66 -6.72
N PRO A 344 15.06 10.68 -7.43
CA PRO A 344 16.01 10.97 -8.52
C PRO A 344 15.43 11.04 -9.96
N GLU A 345 16.06 11.96 -10.74
CA GLU A 345 16.27 12.11 -12.20
C GLU A 345 15.26 12.77 -13.18
N GLY A 346 15.82 13.66 -14.05
CA GLY A 346 15.37 13.87 -15.46
C GLY A 346 15.45 15.29 -16.12
N HIS A 347 16.64 15.80 -16.51
CA HIS A 347 16.92 16.83 -17.58
C HIS A 347 16.51 18.31 -17.35
N PRO A 348 16.92 19.35 -18.14
CA PRO A 348 17.97 19.53 -19.19
C PRO A 348 19.08 20.57 -18.84
N GLU A 349 20.14 20.68 -19.65
CA GLU A 349 21.39 21.41 -19.35
C GLU A 349 21.33 22.95 -19.51
N TYR A 350 20.31 23.51 -20.18
CA TYR A 350 20.16 24.97 -20.33
C TYR A 350 18.68 25.42 -20.34
N LEU A 351 18.39 26.45 -19.56
CA LEU A 351 17.16 27.24 -19.59
C LEU A 351 17.56 28.73 -19.60
N ASP A 352 17.54 29.33 -20.78
CA ASP A 352 17.65 30.78 -20.97
C ASP A 352 16.29 31.41 -20.64
N SER A 353 16.18 32.05 -19.48
CA SER A 353 14.91 32.56 -18.98
C SER A 353 14.45 33.86 -19.66
N GLY A 354 15.28 34.50 -20.51
CA GLY A 354 14.90 35.64 -21.36
C GLY A 354 14.21 36.84 -20.69
N THR A 355 14.07 36.85 -19.36
CA THR A 355 13.17 37.75 -18.64
C THR A 355 13.96 38.48 -17.56
N VAL A 356 14.25 39.76 -17.82
CA VAL A 356 14.79 40.67 -16.82
C VAL A 356 13.62 41.21 -15.99
N TYR A 357 13.54 40.78 -14.73
CA TYR A 357 12.56 41.30 -13.77
C TYR A 357 12.96 42.72 -13.33
N THR A 358 12.13 43.72 -13.61
CA THR A 358 12.28 45.07 -13.06
C THR A 358 11.03 45.49 -12.28
N GLY A 359 11.20 45.85 -11.00
CA GLY A 359 10.16 46.31 -10.07
C GLY A 359 10.76 46.58 -8.70
N ALA A 360 10.16 47.46 -7.90
CA ALA A 360 10.75 48.10 -6.71
C ALA A 360 10.96 47.18 -5.47
N ALA A 361 11.48 45.98 -5.67
CA ALA A 361 12.16 45.21 -4.64
C ALA A 361 13.66 45.22 -4.96
N HIS A 362 14.45 45.78 -4.05
CA HIS A 362 15.91 45.91 -4.14
C HIS A 362 16.60 44.55 -4.44
N PRO A 363 17.84 44.51 -4.99
CA PRO A 363 18.48 43.33 -5.61
C PRO A 363 18.84 42.15 -4.69
N TYR A 364 18.27 42.05 -3.49
CA TYR A 364 18.56 41.00 -2.50
C TYR A 364 17.31 40.23 -2.03
N VAL A 365 16.16 40.39 -2.68
CA VAL A 365 14.87 39.80 -2.21
C VAL A 365 14.39 38.62 -3.08
N CYS A 366 15.27 38.06 -3.90
CA CYS A 366 15.44 36.61 -4.05
C CYS A 366 16.77 36.37 -4.77
N THR A 367 17.87 36.28 -4.02
CA THR A 367 19.14 35.79 -4.58
C THR A 367 19.85 34.79 -3.67
N PHE A 368 19.16 34.25 -2.67
CA PHE A 368 19.63 33.06 -1.97
C PHE A 368 18.59 31.97 -2.12
N ASP A 369 18.57 31.41 -3.33
CA ASP A 369 17.98 30.11 -3.55
C ASP A 369 18.81 29.12 -2.72
N VAL A 370 18.27 28.69 -1.59
CA VAL A 370 18.91 27.70 -0.70
C VAL A 370 19.11 26.39 -1.44
N ASN A 371 18.23 26.04 -2.38
CA ASN A 371 18.45 24.91 -3.28
C ASN A 371 19.62 25.19 -4.24
N TYR A 372 19.80 26.41 -4.76
CA TYR A 372 20.98 26.84 -5.54
C TYR A 372 22.27 26.88 -4.70
N GLY A 373 22.22 27.37 -3.47
CA GLY A 373 23.34 27.41 -2.53
C GLY A 373 23.76 26.02 -2.06
N MET A 374 22.77 25.14 -1.85
CA MET A 374 22.92 23.70 -1.65
C MET A 374 23.17 22.93 -2.94
N LYS A 375 23.05 23.49 -4.15
CA LYS A 375 23.35 22.83 -5.45
C LYS A 375 24.75 23.18 -5.97
N HIS A 376 25.21 24.42 -5.76
CA HIS A 376 26.51 24.91 -6.24
C HIS A 376 27.59 25.05 -5.15
N GLY A 377 27.33 24.64 -3.90
CA GLY A 377 28.34 24.59 -2.83
C GLY A 377 28.65 25.97 -2.24
N LEU A 378 27.68 26.87 -2.29
CA LEU A 378 27.82 28.27 -1.86
C LEU A 378 27.46 28.45 -0.37
N LEU A 379 26.87 27.44 0.27
CA LEU A 379 26.71 27.36 1.72
C LEU A 379 28.01 26.91 2.37
N LYS A 380 28.89 27.88 2.63
CA LYS A 380 30.16 27.71 3.34
C LYS A 380 29.96 27.60 4.86
N ILE A 381 28.96 26.84 5.30
CA ILE A 381 28.59 26.70 6.72
C ILE A 381 29.81 26.22 7.53
N ASP A 382 30.61 25.32 6.96
CA ASP A 382 31.86 24.84 7.54
C ASP A 382 32.97 25.90 7.66
N GLN A 383 32.92 26.96 6.86
CA GLN A 383 33.92 28.04 6.86
C GLN A 383 33.44 29.28 7.63
N LEU A 384 32.14 29.36 7.92
CA LEU A 384 31.49 30.52 8.52
C LEU A 384 31.06 30.27 9.98
N LEU A 385 30.87 29.01 10.39
CA LEU A 385 30.64 28.68 11.81
C LEU A 385 31.96 28.71 12.62
N PRO A 386 31.95 29.32 13.83
CA PRO A 386 33.02 29.16 14.82
C PRO A 386 33.22 27.68 15.20
N GLU A 387 34.46 27.26 15.50
CA GLU A 387 34.78 25.84 15.79
C GLU A 387 34.05 25.27 17.01
N ASP A 388 33.73 26.10 17.99
CA ASP A 388 33.01 25.74 19.21
C ASP A 388 31.51 25.51 18.98
N GLU A 389 30.95 25.91 17.84
CA GLU A 389 29.55 25.68 17.45
C GLU A 389 29.37 24.49 16.48
N LYS A 390 30.46 23.86 16.02
CA LYS A 390 30.42 22.71 15.09
C LYS A 390 30.25 21.39 15.83
N ASN A 391 29.06 21.17 16.40
CA ASN A 391 28.71 19.87 16.98
C ASN A 391 28.48 18.79 15.91
N ASP A 392 28.43 17.53 16.34
CA ASP A 392 28.33 16.36 15.44
C ASP A 392 27.10 16.40 14.54
N GLY A 393 25.99 16.97 14.99
CA GLY A 393 24.78 17.14 14.18
C GLY A 393 25.00 18.14 13.04
N ILE A 394 25.67 19.26 13.32
CA ILE A 394 25.99 20.27 12.31
C ILE A 394 27.06 19.76 11.33
N LEU A 395 28.08 19.04 11.82
CA LEU A 395 29.11 18.43 10.98
C LEU A 395 28.54 17.32 10.09
N SER A 396 27.59 16.53 10.61
CA SER A 396 26.85 15.52 9.84
C SER A 396 26.00 16.17 8.75
N PHE A 397 25.29 17.25 9.05
CA PHE A 397 24.51 18.01 8.07
C PHE A 397 25.40 18.68 7.00
N VAL A 398 26.53 19.25 7.41
CA VAL A 398 27.55 19.80 6.50
C VAL A 398 28.13 18.70 5.60
N GLY A 399 28.41 17.52 6.16
CA GLY A 399 28.88 16.35 5.40
C GLY A 399 27.84 15.85 4.41
N TYR A 400 26.59 15.76 4.85
CA TYR A 400 25.43 15.36 4.06
C TYR A 400 25.21 16.30 2.86
N ILE A 401 25.24 17.61 3.07
CA ILE A 401 25.11 18.59 1.98
C ILE A 401 26.32 18.55 1.04
N LYS A 402 27.53 18.30 1.54
CA LYS A 402 28.76 18.28 0.72
C LYS A 402 28.88 17.06 -0.20
N ASP A 403 28.23 15.94 0.10
CA ASP A 403 28.32 14.73 -0.74
C ASP A 403 27.34 14.76 -1.92
N ARG A 404 27.83 15.32 -3.03
CA ARG A 404 27.10 15.53 -4.29
C ARG A 404 26.87 14.28 -5.13
N LYS A 405 27.48 13.15 -4.79
CA LYS A 405 27.29 11.90 -5.53
C LYS A 405 26.10 11.10 -5.00
N ILE A 406 25.70 11.35 -3.77
CA ILE A 406 24.71 10.54 -3.05
C ILE A 406 23.39 11.33 -2.86
N ASN A 407 23.45 12.65 -2.71
CA ASN A 407 22.29 13.48 -2.38
C ASN A 407 21.88 14.39 -3.56
N LEU A 408 20.90 13.94 -4.35
CA LEU A 408 20.29 14.66 -5.47
C LEU A 408 18.94 15.25 -5.06
N PHE A 409 18.66 16.51 -5.40
CA PHE A 409 17.46 17.25 -5.00
C PHE A 409 16.49 17.44 -6.19
N SER A 410 15.17 17.29 -5.96
CA SER A 410 14.08 17.46 -6.96
C SER A 410 13.72 18.93 -7.21
N ASP A 411 13.32 19.24 -8.46
CA ASP A 411 12.97 20.61 -8.93
C ASP A 411 11.47 20.99 -8.75
N HIS A 412 10.61 20.12 -8.17
CA HIS A 412 9.15 20.25 -8.33
C HIS A 412 8.26 20.16 -7.07
N ASP A 413 8.79 20.14 -5.85
CA ASP A 413 7.98 19.84 -4.66
C ASP A 413 7.68 21.02 -3.76
N GLY A 414 6.61 21.75 -4.11
CA GLY A 414 5.99 22.74 -3.26
C GLY A 414 4.84 22.20 -2.38
N GLY A 415 5.11 21.86 -1.12
CA GLY A 415 4.24 22.26 0.02
C GLY A 415 3.13 21.33 0.54
N GLN A 416 3.42 20.08 0.86
CA GLN A 416 2.58 19.28 1.77
C GLN A 416 3.14 19.39 3.19
N LEU A 417 2.38 19.96 4.13
CA LEU A 417 2.86 20.29 5.49
C LEU A 417 1.99 19.65 6.58
N MET A 418 2.68 19.05 7.54
CA MET A 418 2.12 18.50 8.77
C MET A 418 2.77 19.23 9.96
N TYR A 419 1.94 19.62 10.94
CA TYR A 419 2.34 20.37 12.12
C TYR A 419 1.93 19.65 13.39
N ASN A 420 2.80 19.61 14.40
CA ASN A 420 2.42 19.25 15.77
C ASN A 420 2.50 20.51 16.64
N ILE A 421 1.34 21.08 16.98
CA ILE A 421 1.21 22.37 17.65
C ILE A 421 1.23 22.14 19.16
N HIS A 422 2.20 22.70 19.87
CA HIS A 422 2.28 22.58 21.33
C HIS A 422 1.42 23.66 21.98
N ILE A 423 0.40 23.23 22.73
CA ILE A 423 -0.54 24.13 23.41
C ILE A 423 -0.12 24.34 24.88
N SER A 424 0.40 23.28 25.53
CA SER A 424 0.95 23.32 26.89
C SER A 424 1.85 22.09 27.12
N GLU A 425 2.51 22.00 28.27
CA GLU A 425 3.32 20.84 28.64
C GLU A 425 2.51 19.53 28.51
N GLY A 426 2.99 18.60 27.68
CA GLY A 426 2.34 17.33 27.37
C GLY A 426 1.06 17.39 26.52
N ASN A 427 0.67 18.56 25.98
CA ASN A 427 -0.54 18.72 25.16
C ASN A 427 -0.23 19.29 23.78
N THR A 428 -0.49 18.51 22.74
CA THR A 428 -0.28 18.93 21.34
C THR A 428 -1.52 18.75 20.46
N ILE A 429 -1.63 19.52 19.37
CA ILE A 429 -2.61 19.37 18.28
C ILE A 429 -1.86 19.01 17.01
N LEU A 430 -2.19 17.88 16.39
CA LEU A 430 -1.72 17.59 15.04
C LEU A 430 -2.58 18.34 14.03
N TRP A 431 -1.96 19.15 13.17
CA TRP A 431 -2.59 19.71 11.98
C TRP A 431 -1.92 19.13 10.74
N ASN A 432 -2.65 18.38 9.93
CA ASN A 432 -2.18 17.88 8.65
C ASN A 432 -2.96 18.56 7.51
N ALA A 433 -2.27 19.34 6.68
CA ALA A 433 -2.92 20.14 5.64
C ALA A 433 -3.39 19.32 4.42
N HIS A 434 -3.08 18.01 4.37
CA HIS A 434 -3.48 17.12 3.28
C HIS A 434 -3.78 15.70 3.79
N LEU A 435 -4.28 14.86 2.89
CA LEU A 435 -4.58 13.47 3.19
C LEU A 435 -3.38 12.57 2.84
N GLY A 436 -2.31 12.69 3.61
CA GLY A 436 -1.14 11.82 3.45
C GLY A 436 -0.36 11.70 4.75
N GLY A 437 0.41 10.64 4.88
CA GLY A 437 1.13 10.35 6.11
C GLY A 437 2.19 9.28 5.92
N TYR A 438 3.34 9.50 6.55
CA TYR A 438 4.35 8.47 6.75
C TYR A 438 4.12 7.84 8.12
N GLU A 439 3.85 6.54 8.12
CA GLU A 439 3.50 5.79 9.31
C GLU A 439 4.57 5.87 10.39
N GLY A 440 5.86 5.75 10.04
CA GLY A 440 6.96 5.91 11.01
C GLY A 440 6.92 7.29 11.69
N ILE A 441 6.84 8.36 10.90
CA ILE A 441 6.81 9.74 11.42
C ILE A 441 5.60 9.97 12.32
N ILE A 442 4.42 9.47 11.93
CA ILE A 442 3.17 9.68 12.68
C ILE A 442 3.14 8.84 13.97
N ARG A 443 3.74 7.64 13.94
CA ARG A 443 3.93 6.80 15.13
C ARG A 443 4.92 7.42 16.12
N ASP A 444 5.92 8.16 15.65
CA ASP A 444 7.02 8.66 16.49
C ASP A 444 6.80 10.10 17.01
N LEU A 445 5.59 10.66 16.85
CA LEU A 445 5.28 12.01 17.35
C LEU A 445 5.30 12.08 18.89
N VAL A 446 6.17 12.95 19.44
CA VAL A 446 6.27 13.22 20.88
C VAL A 446 6.21 14.73 21.18
N PRO A 447 5.33 15.19 22.11
CA PRO A 447 4.22 14.47 22.73
C PRO A 447 3.13 14.10 21.71
N LYS A 448 2.42 13.00 21.98
CA LYS A 448 1.29 12.54 21.17
C LYS A 448 0.17 13.59 21.13
N PRO A 449 -0.39 13.89 19.95
CA PRO A 449 -1.45 14.88 19.81
C PRO A 449 -2.75 14.43 20.48
N LYS A 450 -3.31 15.30 21.32
CA LYS A 450 -4.64 15.09 21.93
C LYS A 450 -5.80 15.44 21.00
N LEU A 451 -5.50 16.14 19.92
CA LEU A 451 -6.44 16.54 18.89
C LEU A 451 -5.75 16.48 17.53
N ALA A 452 -6.35 15.80 16.56
CA ALA A 452 -5.86 15.75 15.18
C ALA A 452 -6.84 16.43 14.23
N ILE A 453 -6.34 17.38 13.44
CA ILE A 453 -7.07 18.13 12.41
C ILE A 453 -6.45 17.74 11.07
N ILE A 454 -7.19 16.98 10.27
CA ILE A 454 -6.68 16.36 9.03
C ILE A 454 -7.44 16.93 7.84
N GLY A 455 -6.71 17.46 6.86
CA GLY A 455 -7.25 17.87 5.57
C GLY A 455 -7.63 16.65 4.73
N ILE A 456 -8.93 16.36 4.62
CA ILE A 456 -9.44 15.23 3.83
C ILE A 456 -9.78 15.73 2.42
N ALA A 457 -8.78 15.81 1.55
CA ALA A 457 -8.95 16.20 0.15
C ALA A 457 -7.99 15.43 -0.76
N GLY A 458 -8.49 14.99 -1.93
CA GLY A 458 -7.70 14.25 -2.91
C GLY A 458 -7.51 12.76 -2.58
N ARG A 459 -6.71 12.07 -3.39
CA ARG A 459 -6.32 10.67 -3.16
C ARG A 459 -5.28 10.63 -2.05
N ALA A 460 -5.50 9.74 -1.08
CA ALA A 460 -4.62 9.60 0.06
C ALA A 460 -3.20 9.15 -0.34
N ASN A 461 -2.18 9.54 0.43
CA ASN A 461 -0.80 9.09 0.24
C ASN A 461 -0.26 8.38 1.49
N TYR A 462 0.03 7.09 1.37
CA TYR A 462 0.63 6.25 2.41
C TYR A 462 2.12 6.01 2.12
N ASN A 463 3.01 6.48 2.99
CA ASN A 463 4.46 6.26 2.88
C ASN A 463 5.02 6.60 1.47
N GLY A 464 4.56 7.71 0.88
CA GLY A 464 4.99 8.16 -0.44
C GLY A 464 4.25 7.50 -1.62
N ARG A 465 3.27 6.62 -1.37
CA ARG A 465 2.49 5.92 -2.41
C ARG A 465 1.01 6.29 -2.37
N PRO A 466 0.30 6.33 -3.52
CA PRO A 466 -1.15 6.45 -3.51
C PRO A 466 -1.78 5.33 -2.67
N PHE A 467 -2.55 5.70 -1.67
CA PHE A 467 -3.29 4.76 -0.85
C PHE A 467 -4.44 4.17 -1.66
N ASP A 468 -4.57 2.85 -1.60
CA ASP A 468 -5.59 2.10 -2.31
C ASP A 468 -6.81 1.88 -1.42
N GLY A 469 -7.49 3.00 -1.15
CA GLY A 469 -8.66 3.07 -0.29
C GLY A 469 -9.24 4.48 -0.30
N SER A 470 -10.44 4.61 0.27
CA SER A 470 -11.12 5.90 0.36
C SER A 470 -10.36 6.88 1.24
N ALA A 471 -10.63 8.16 1.02
CA ALA A 471 -10.08 9.22 1.82
C ALA A 471 -10.42 9.08 3.32
N ALA A 472 -11.64 8.61 3.61
CA ALA A 472 -12.09 8.31 4.97
C ALA A 472 -11.31 7.14 5.58
N GLN A 473 -11.09 6.04 4.84
CA GLN A 473 -10.30 4.90 5.30
C GLN A 473 -8.86 5.31 5.64
N PHE A 474 -8.25 6.17 4.83
CA PHE A 474 -6.91 6.66 5.13
C PHE A 474 -6.89 7.59 6.34
N ALA A 475 -7.86 8.49 6.47
CA ALA A 475 -7.98 9.36 7.65
C ALA A 475 -8.12 8.53 8.93
N THR A 476 -8.93 7.46 8.90
CA THR A 476 -9.02 6.49 9.99
C THR A 476 -7.69 5.79 10.24
N LYS A 477 -6.94 5.41 9.20
CA LYS A 477 -5.60 4.81 9.34
C LYS A 477 -4.59 5.78 9.97
N LEU A 478 -4.63 7.05 9.57
CA LEU A 478 -3.77 8.12 10.08
C LEU A 478 -4.02 8.43 11.55
N VAL A 479 -5.30 8.51 11.94
CA VAL A 479 -5.71 8.64 13.35
C VAL A 479 -5.30 7.39 14.12
N LYS A 480 -5.53 6.19 13.57
CA LYS A 480 -5.09 4.94 14.19
C LYS A 480 -3.59 4.90 14.43
N TRP A 481 -2.72 5.42 13.56
CA TRP A 481 -1.26 5.47 13.81
C TRP A 481 -0.83 6.36 14.96
N LEU A 482 -1.66 7.35 15.31
CA LEU A 482 -1.43 8.16 16.51
C LEU A 482 -1.64 7.32 17.78
N ASP A 483 -2.56 6.36 17.69
CA ASP A 483 -3.02 5.46 18.74
C ASP A 483 -2.66 3.98 18.48
N GLN A 484 -1.71 3.67 17.58
CA GLN A 484 -1.40 2.27 17.31
C GLN A 484 -0.57 1.75 18.47
N PRO A 485 -0.93 0.58 19.01
CA PRO A 485 -0.20 0.01 20.10
C PRO A 485 1.20 -0.41 19.63
N SER A 486 2.20 0.34 20.06
CA SER A 486 3.57 -0.10 20.17
C SER A 486 3.87 -0.39 21.64
N VAL A 487 5.00 -1.03 21.90
CA VAL A 487 5.59 -0.99 23.25
C VAL A 487 5.66 0.49 23.66
N PRO A 488 5.24 0.85 24.89
CA PRO A 488 5.31 2.23 25.33
C PRO A 488 6.77 2.73 25.25
N VAL A 489 6.99 3.88 24.62
CA VAL A 489 8.35 4.43 24.37
C VAL A 489 9.12 4.62 25.68
N GLU A 490 8.41 4.90 26.78
CA GLU A 490 8.98 4.97 28.12
C GLU A 490 9.62 3.66 28.63
N LYS A 491 9.35 2.52 27.98
CA LYS A 491 9.98 1.22 28.25
C LYS A 491 11.17 0.92 27.35
N LEU A 492 11.53 1.81 26.42
CA LEU A 492 12.61 1.64 25.45
C LEU A 492 13.65 2.74 25.62
N SER A 493 14.94 2.41 25.52
CA SER A 493 16.00 3.42 25.66
C SER A 493 16.23 4.25 24.40
N GLY A 494 15.78 3.76 23.23
CA GLY A 494 16.02 4.34 21.91
C GLY A 494 17.37 3.96 21.31
N TYR A 495 18.14 3.08 21.97
CA TYR A 495 19.41 2.55 21.48
C TYR A 495 19.30 1.10 20.98
N GLU A 496 18.19 0.43 21.27
CA GLU A 496 17.92 -0.93 20.85
C GLU A 496 17.72 -1.03 19.33
N SER A 497 18.27 -2.08 18.74
CA SER A 497 17.86 -2.50 17.40
C SER A 497 16.55 -3.28 17.51
N PHE A 498 15.71 -3.22 16.47
CA PHE A 498 14.48 -4.01 16.43
C PHE A 498 14.79 -5.49 16.73
N GLU A 499 13.99 -6.10 17.63
CA GLU A 499 14.15 -7.50 18.11
C GLU A 499 15.39 -7.82 18.94
N ALA A 500 16.27 -6.85 19.18
CA ALA A 500 17.50 -7.05 19.94
C ALA A 500 17.30 -6.67 21.42
N PRO A 501 18.08 -7.27 22.34
CA PRO A 501 18.13 -6.82 23.73
C PRO A 501 18.54 -5.34 23.84
N ASP A 502 17.91 -4.59 24.76
CA ASP A 502 18.19 -3.16 24.94
C ASP A 502 19.60 -2.91 25.51
N PRO A 503 20.51 -2.22 24.80
CA PRO A 503 21.84 -1.91 25.31
C PRO A 503 21.84 -1.17 26.64
N ALA A 504 20.88 -0.27 26.88
CA ALA A 504 20.81 0.49 28.13
C ALA A 504 20.47 -0.39 29.33
N GLU A 505 19.69 -1.45 29.14
CA GLU A 505 19.39 -2.45 30.16
C GLU A 505 20.61 -3.34 30.42
N TRP A 506 21.15 -3.95 29.37
CA TRP A 506 22.16 -5.00 29.52
C TRP A 506 23.55 -4.48 29.90
N THR A 507 23.90 -3.26 29.52
CA THR A 507 25.17 -2.64 29.94
C THR A 507 25.22 -2.32 31.44
N GLN A 508 24.07 -2.02 32.07
CA GLN A 508 23.99 -1.85 33.52
C GLN A 508 24.27 -3.15 34.28
N HIS A 509 24.00 -4.29 33.65
CA HIS A 509 24.30 -5.62 34.20
C HIS A 509 25.72 -6.09 33.88
N GLY A 510 26.57 -5.24 33.29
CA GLY A 510 27.95 -5.56 32.96
C GLY A 510 28.11 -6.46 31.74
N TYR A 511 27.18 -6.39 30.77
CA TYR A 511 27.34 -7.01 29.45
C TYR A 511 27.66 -5.94 28.40
N ALA A 512 28.48 -6.31 27.42
CA ALA A 512 28.57 -5.56 26.17
C ALA A 512 27.51 -6.07 25.19
N VAL A 513 26.82 -5.17 24.48
CA VAL A 513 25.86 -5.52 23.42
C VAL A 513 26.45 -5.14 22.07
N VAL A 514 26.46 -6.07 21.12
CA VAL A 514 26.99 -5.87 19.77
C VAL A 514 25.90 -6.19 18.76
N ASN A 515 25.49 -5.18 17.98
CA ASN A 515 24.58 -5.37 16.85
C ASN A 515 25.40 -5.53 15.57
N VAL A 516 25.20 -6.65 14.89
CA VAL A 516 25.99 -7.03 13.71
C VAL A 516 25.11 -6.96 12.48
N THR A 517 25.53 -6.18 11.49
CA THR A 517 24.85 -6.13 10.20
C THR A 517 25.33 -7.26 9.30
N THR A 518 24.42 -8.14 8.90
CA THR A 518 24.72 -9.27 8.01
C THR A 518 25.30 -8.82 6.66
N ARG A 519 26.05 -9.71 6.00
CA ARG A 519 26.74 -9.45 4.73
C ARG A 519 25.78 -8.88 3.67
N GLY A 520 26.22 -7.84 2.97
CA GLY A 520 25.45 -7.22 1.89
C GLY A 520 24.27 -6.36 2.34
N ILE A 521 24.00 -6.21 3.64
CA ILE A 521 22.90 -5.38 4.17
C ILE A 521 23.45 -4.06 4.71
N GLN A 522 22.72 -2.96 4.49
CA GLN A 522 23.13 -1.59 4.84
C GLN A 522 24.58 -1.28 4.37
N GLY A 523 25.52 -1.06 5.30
CA GLY A 523 26.92 -0.75 5.04
C GLY A 523 27.83 -1.98 4.90
N SER A 524 27.35 -3.19 5.15
CA SER A 524 28.14 -4.42 5.02
C SER A 524 28.37 -4.78 3.55
N GLU A 525 29.62 -5.02 3.17
CA GLU A 525 30.02 -5.42 1.82
C GLU A 525 29.51 -6.82 1.44
N GLY A 526 29.65 -7.19 0.15
CA GLY A 526 29.33 -8.53 -0.35
C GLY A 526 27.86 -8.70 -0.74
N ARG A 527 27.44 -9.95 -0.97
CA ARG A 527 26.10 -10.30 -1.44
C ARG A 527 25.29 -10.94 -0.32
N HIS A 528 24.10 -10.43 -0.06
CA HIS A 528 23.22 -10.97 0.97
C HIS A 528 22.62 -12.31 0.55
N LYS A 529 22.60 -13.26 1.49
CA LYS A 529 21.94 -14.57 1.36
C LYS A 529 21.03 -14.78 2.56
N TRP A 530 19.82 -15.28 2.32
CA TRP A 530 18.85 -15.54 3.37
C TRP A 530 19.20 -16.82 4.13
N HIS A 531 19.72 -16.71 5.36
CA HIS A 531 20.04 -17.85 6.21
C HIS A 531 20.98 -18.88 5.56
N GLY A 532 21.25 -19.95 6.29
CA GLY A 532 22.06 -21.07 5.80
C GLY A 532 23.55 -20.90 6.05
N LYS A 533 24.36 -21.72 5.37
CA LYS A 533 25.76 -21.93 5.74
C LYS A 533 26.64 -20.69 5.57
N ALA A 534 26.31 -19.81 4.64
CA ALA A 534 27.08 -18.59 4.42
C ALA A 534 26.96 -17.65 5.62
N GLU A 535 25.73 -17.36 6.05
CA GLU A 535 25.46 -16.49 7.20
C GLU A 535 25.94 -17.13 8.52
N ALA A 536 25.84 -18.45 8.64
CA ALA A 536 26.39 -19.21 9.77
C ALA A 536 27.89 -18.95 9.97
N ARG A 537 28.66 -18.98 8.88
CA ARG A 537 30.12 -18.78 8.91
C ARG A 537 30.49 -17.31 9.17
N ASP A 538 29.72 -16.38 8.63
CA ASP A 538 29.90 -14.96 8.93
C ASP A 538 29.68 -14.70 10.44
N GLY A 539 28.68 -15.36 11.04
CA GLY A 539 28.46 -15.31 12.49
C GLY A 539 29.55 -16.00 13.30
N TYR A 540 30.10 -17.13 12.83
CA TYR A 540 31.28 -17.76 13.43
C TYR A 540 32.46 -16.80 13.50
N ASP A 541 32.85 -16.21 12.36
CA ASP A 541 33.97 -15.28 12.28
C ASP A 541 33.74 -14.04 13.16
N THR A 542 32.49 -13.58 13.23
CA THR A 542 32.10 -12.45 14.07
C THR A 542 32.28 -12.75 15.56
N ILE A 543 31.85 -13.92 16.02
CA ILE A 543 32.03 -14.35 17.42
C ILE A 543 33.51 -14.42 17.78
N GLU A 544 34.31 -15.07 16.94
CA GLU A 544 35.75 -15.25 17.19
C GLU A 544 36.51 -13.92 17.17
N TYR A 545 36.06 -12.95 16.36
CA TYR A 545 36.60 -11.59 16.37
C TYR A 545 36.21 -10.83 17.64
N ILE A 546 34.92 -10.83 18.00
CA ILE A 546 34.41 -10.11 19.18
C ILE A 546 35.08 -10.61 20.46
N ALA A 547 35.28 -11.92 20.60
CA ALA A 547 35.91 -12.54 21.76
C ALA A 547 37.36 -12.06 22.00
N GLN A 548 38.03 -11.54 20.98
CA GLN A 548 39.42 -11.03 21.06
C GLN A 548 39.51 -9.53 21.37
N LEU A 549 38.38 -8.81 21.38
CA LEU A 549 38.38 -7.38 21.61
C LEU A 549 38.74 -7.05 23.07
N PRO A 550 39.43 -5.92 23.34
CA PRO A 550 39.98 -5.64 24.67
C PRO A 550 38.97 -5.54 25.82
N TRP A 551 37.70 -5.31 25.49
CA TRP A 551 36.59 -5.21 26.44
C TRP A 551 35.83 -6.53 26.62
N SER A 552 36.14 -7.57 25.84
CA SER A 552 35.58 -8.91 25.98
C SER A 552 36.41 -9.73 26.97
N ASP A 553 35.74 -10.58 27.75
CA ASP A 553 36.36 -11.58 28.61
C ASP A 553 36.54 -12.94 27.92
N GLY A 554 36.28 -12.99 26.60
CA GLY A 554 36.37 -14.20 25.78
C GLY A 554 35.08 -15.02 25.71
N HIS A 555 34.02 -14.64 26.44
CA HIS A 555 32.72 -15.31 26.37
C HIS A 555 31.74 -14.51 25.50
N THR A 556 31.04 -15.17 24.58
CA THR A 556 29.99 -14.55 23.76
C THR A 556 28.67 -15.32 23.90
N ALA A 557 27.55 -14.60 23.79
CA ALA A 557 26.22 -15.17 23.71
C ALA A 557 25.46 -14.53 22.55
N LEU A 558 24.59 -15.30 21.90
CA LEU A 558 23.64 -14.78 20.91
C LEU A 558 22.27 -14.64 21.57
N ALA A 559 21.57 -13.54 21.30
CA ALA A 559 20.24 -13.27 21.83
C ALA A 559 19.43 -12.38 20.87
N GLY A 560 18.11 -12.51 20.90
CA GLY A 560 17.16 -11.71 20.11
C GLY A 560 16.10 -12.57 19.43
N ASN A 561 15.11 -11.90 18.83
CA ASN A 561 13.93 -12.53 18.25
C ASN A 561 14.00 -12.71 16.73
N SER A 562 13.01 -13.38 16.15
CA SER A 562 12.79 -13.58 14.71
C SER A 562 14.06 -13.89 13.88
N TRP A 563 14.56 -12.92 13.09
CA TRP A 563 15.78 -13.09 12.27
C TRP A 563 17.01 -13.35 13.13
N LEU A 564 17.13 -12.60 14.23
CA LEU A 564 18.23 -12.72 15.19
C LEU A 564 18.20 -14.10 15.85
N ALA A 565 17.01 -14.59 16.23
CA ALA A 565 16.82 -15.94 16.77
C ALA A 565 17.15 -17.03 15.75
N THR A 566 16.67 -16.88 14.50
CA THR A 566 16.86 -17.85 13.42
C THR A 566 18.34 -18.07 13.14
N ASN A 567 19.12 -16.99 13.09
CA ASN A 567 20.55 -17.07 12.84
C ASN A 567 21.34 -17.78 13.94
N GLN A 568 20.90 -17.72 15.20
CA GLN A 568 21.60 -18.42 16.28
C GLN A 568 21.65 -19.93 16.03
N TRP A 569 20.59 -20.51 15.44
CA TRP A 569 20.56 -21.93 15.11
C TRP A 569 21.63 -22.33 14.10
N PHE A 570 21.83 -21.49 13.09
CA PHE A 570 22.81 -21.72 12.04
C PHE A 570 24.23 -21.48 12.56
N ILE A 571 24.46 -20.37 13.26
CA ILE A 571 25.78 -20.00 13.81
C ILE A 571 26.25 -21.01 14.85
N ALA A 572 25.38 -21.37 15.81
CA ALA A 572 25.75 -22.32 16.86
C ALA A 572 26.05 -23.73 16.32
N ALA A 573 25.46 -24.10 15.18
CA ALA A 573 25.76 -25.37 14.51
C ALA A 573 27.17 -25.41 13.88
N GLU A 574 27.79 -24.25 13.62
CA GLU A 574 29.21 -24.16 13.21
C GLU A 574 30.17 -24.24 14.41
N GLN A 575 29.65 -24.31 15.65
CA GLN A 575 30.40 -24.49 16.90
C GLN A 575 31.57 -23.48 17.10
N PRO A 576 31.32 -22.16 17.13
CA PRO A 576 32.35 -21.17 17.46
C PRO A 576 32.91 -21.42 18.87
N PRO A 577 34.24 -21.57 19.05
CA PRO A 577 34.86 -21.85 20.36
C PRO A 577 34.50 -20.87 21.47
N HIS A 578 34.31 -19.59 21.15
CA HIS A 578 33.99 -18.54 22.14
C HIS A 578 32.48 -18.32 22.32
N LEU A 579 31.63 -19.09 21.65
CA LEU A 579 30.19 -19.09 21.90
C LEU A 579 29.88 -19.91 23.16
N THR A 580 29.40 -19.24 24.20
CA THR A 580 29.15 -19.85 25.51
C THR A 580 27.72 -20.36 25.63
N CYS A 581 26.73 -19.64 25.10
CA CYS A 581 25.32 -20.04 25.10
C CYS A 581 24.53 -19.27 24.03
N ILE A 582 23.32 -19.75 23.73
CA ILE A 582 22.38 -19.10 22.81
C ILE A 582 21.02 -18.87 23.47
N LEU A 583 20.37 -17.78 23.08
CA LEU A 583 19.02 -17.40 23.49
C LEU A 583 18.16 -17.09 22.25
N PRO A 584 17.78 -18.12 21.48
CA PRO A 584 16.90 -17.96 20.33
C PRO A 584 15.46 -17.73 20.81
N LEU A 585 15.08 -16.45 20.83
CA LEU A 585 13.81 -16.00 21.37
C LEU A 585 12.77 -15.92 20.24
N GLU A 586 12.26 -17.08 19.80
CA GLU A 586 11.36 -17.23 18.63
C GLU A 586 12.06 -17.14 17.27
N GLY A 587 12.70 -18.24 16.86
CA GLY A 587 13.35 -18.35 15.56
C GLY A 587 12.78 -19.48 14.73
N LEU A 588 12.45 -19.19 13.46
CA LEU A 588 12.25 -20.28 12.50
C LEU A 588 13.57 -21.02 12.30
N SER A 589 13.53 -22.19 11.68
CA SER A 589 14.70 -23.05 11.56
C SER A 589 14.74 -23.91 10.30
N ASP A 590 13.64 -24.01 9.55
CA ASP A 590 13.57 -24.58 8.22
C ASP A 590 12.74 -23.62 7.36
N VAL A 591 13.43 -22.76 6.60
CA VAL A 591 12.79 -21.70 5.80
C VAL A 591 11.70 -22.26 4.89
N TYR A 592 11.97 -23.40 4.25
CA TYR A 592 11.05 -24.01 3.29
C TYR A 592 9.83 -24.61 4.00
N ARG A 593 10.04 -25.51 4.97
CA ARG A 593 8.95 -26.30 5.57
C ARG A 593 8.13 -25.54 6.60
N GLU A 594 8.69 -24.50 7.21
CA GLU A 594 8.03 -23.83 8.32
C GLU A 594 7.28 -22.58 7.89
N THR A 595 7.76 -21.81 6.91
CA THR A 595 7.13 -20.51 6.59
C THR A 595 6.98 -20.27 5.09
N LEU A 596 8.03 -20.43 4.28
CA LEU A 596 7.99 -20.08 2.85
C LEU A 596 7.11 -21.00 2.01
N CYS A 597 7.14 -22.31 2.26
CA CYS A 597 6.45 -23.32 1.45
C CYS A 597 5.90 -24.45 2.34
N ARG A 598 5.24 -24.09 3.43
CA ARG A 598 4.71 -25.06 4.39
C ARG A 598 3.77 -26.04 3.68
N GLY A 599 4.00 -27.34 3.90
CA GLY A 599 3.19 -28.38 3.27
C GLY A 599 3.28 -28.42 1.73
N GLY A 600 4.26 -27.75 1.11
CA GLY A 600 4.33 -27.63 -0.35
C GLY A 600 3.48 -26.49 -0.94
N VAL A 601 2.93 -25.61 -0.09
CA VAL A 601 2.14 -24.45 -0.52
C VAL A 601 2.94 -23.15 -0.28
N PRO A 602 3.37 -22.45 -1.34
CA PRO A 602 4.14 -21.21 -1.19
C PRO A 602 3.34 -20.06 -0.54
N TYR A 603 3.89 -19.43 0.50
CA TYR A 603 3.35 -18.23 1.15
C TYR A 603 4.16 -16.99 0.75
N LEU A 604 3.90 -16.48 -0.46
CA LEU A 604 4.66 -15.39 -1.05
C LEU A 604 4.45 -13.98 -0.43
N PRO A 605 3.26 -13.60 0.06
CA PRO A 605 3.01 -12.21 0.51
C PRO A 605 3.95 -11.74 1.62
N PHE A 606 4.10 -12.54 2.69
CA PHE A 606 4.94 -12.19 3.83
C PHE A 606 6.43 -12.09 3.45
N TRP A 607 6.94 -13.05 2.67
CA TRP A 607 8.33 -13.06 2.22
C TRP A 607 8.64 -11.92 1.24
N SER A 608 7.67 -11.55 0.40
CA SER A 608 7.78 -10.37 -0.47
C SER A 608 7.80 -9.08 0.35
N PHE A 609 6.99 -9.01 1.40
CA PHE A 609 6.99 -7.89 2.34
C PHE A 609 8.34 -7.76 3.05
N LEU A 610 8.91 -8.84 3.59
CA LEU A 610 10.25 -8.82 4.19
C LEU A 610 11.31 -8.36 3.19
N GLY A 611 11.32 -8.94 1.98
CA GLY A 611 12.25 -8.56 0.93
C GLY A 611 12.15 -7.08 0.56
N ASN A 612 10.95 -6.51 0.49
CA ASN A 612 10.77 -5.10 0.15
C ASN A 612 11.19 -4.13 1.26
N ASN A 613 11.31 -4.59 2.50
CA ASN A 613 11.75 -3.77 3.65
C ASN A 613 13.22 -4.00 4.04
N LEU A 614 13.92 -4.88 3.32
CA LEU A 614 15.35 -5.13 3.54
C LEU A 614 16.21 -4.24 2.62
N PHE A 615 16.86 -3.24 3.21
CA PHE A 615 17.67 -2.25 2.49
C PHE A 615 19.13 -2.73 2.32
N SER A 616 19.62 -2.64 1.10
CA SER A 616 20.96 -3.07 0.73
C SER A 616 21.55 -2.12 -0.32
N ASN A 617 22.85 -1.83 -0.19
CA ASN A 617 23.63 -1.14 -1.22
C ASN A 617 24.26 -2.12 -2.23
N ASN A 618 23.96 -3.42 -2.12
CA ASN A 618 24.60 -4.51 -2.85
C ASN A 618 23.55 -5.47 -3.44
N GLU A 619 24.01 -6.56 -4.08
CA GLU A 619 23.12 -7.62 -4.54
C GLU A 619 22.53 -8.40 -3.36
N ARG A 620 21.23 -8.72 -3.46
CA ARG A 620 20.50 -9.52 -2.49
C ARG A 620 19.89 -10.76 -3.15
N GLU A 621 19.90 -11.87 -2.44
CA GLU A 621 19.17 -13.06 -2.85
C GLU A 621 17.66 -12.80 -2.93
N ASP A 622 17.08 -13.17 -4.06
CA ASP A 622 15.64 -13.11 -4.32
C ASP A 622 15.00 -14.47 -4.06
N VAL A 623 14.62 -14.68 -2.79
CA VAL A 623 14.01 -15.94 -2.34
C VAL A 623 12.68 -16.24 -3.02
N ILE A 624 11.95 -15.21 -3.47
CA ILE A 624 10.67 -15.36 -4.19
C ILE A 624 10.91 -15.93 -5.59
N SER A 625 11.88 -15.37 -6.32
CA SER A 625 12.29 -15.94 -7.60
C SER A 625 12.82 -17.37 -7.46
N MET A 626 13.50 -17.67 -6.35
CA MET A 626 14.03 -19.02 -6.08
C MET A 626 12.93 -20.05 -5.83
N ILE A 627 11.88 -19.74 -5.06
CA ILE A 627 10.76 -20.70 -4.84
C ILE A 627 9.92 -20.90 -6.09
N ASN A 628 9.75 -19.85 -6.91
CA ASN A 628 9.07 -19.98 -8.20
C ASN A 628 9.87 -20.85 -9.20
N LYS A 629 11.20 -20.75 -9.17
CA LYS A 629 12.08 -21.52 -10.07
C LYS A 629 12.32 -22.94 -9.59
N TYR A 630 12.43 -23.13 -8.27
CA TYR A 630 12.73 -24.40 -7.62
C TYR A 630 11.68 -24.69 -6.54
N PRO A 631 10.45 -25.07 -6.92
CA PRO A 631 9.35 -25.26 -5.98
C PRO A 631 9.45 -26.54 -5.14
N LEU A 632 10.42 -27.41 -5.43
CA LEU A 632 10.65 -28.67 -4.73
C LEU A 632 11.92 -28.61 -3.90
N MET A 633 11.93 -29.41 -2.83
CA MET A 633 13.08 -29.57 -1.96
C MET A 633 14.31 -30.02 -2.75
N ASN A 634 15.43 -29.34 -2.54
CA ASN A 634 16.73 -29.60 -3.16
C ASN A 634 17.85 -29.09 -2.25
N ASP A 635 19.10 -29.22 -2.68
CA ASP A 635 20.28 -28.82 -1.89
C ASP A 635 20.26 -27.33 -1.48
N TYR A 636 19.63 -26.46 -2.26
CA TYR A 636 19.51 -25.03 -1.94
C TYR A 636 18.56 -24.80 -0.76
N TRP A 637 17.41 -25.49 -0.73
CA TRP A 637 16.47 -25.40 0.39
C TRP A 637 16.98 -26.14 1.63
N GLU A 638 17.71 -27.24 1.44
CA GLU A 638 18.33 -27.98 2.55
C GLU A 638 19.44 -27.16 3.23
N ASP A 639 20.16 -26.29 2.51
CA ASP A 639 21.11 -25.34 3.12
C ASP A 639 20.41 -24.36 4.08
N LYS A 640 19.13 -24.05 3.84
CA LYS A 640 18.30 -23.15 4.66
C LYS A 640 17.54 -23.88 5.77
N ARG A 641 18.00 -25.08 6.13
CA ARG A 641 17.53 -25.86 7.28
C ARG A 641 18.63 -25.96 8.34
N ALA A 642 18.35 -25.43 9.53
CA ALA A 642 19.31 -25.38 10.63
C ALA A 642 19.58 -26.78 11.22
N LYS A 643 20.87 -27.08 11.42
CA LYS A 643 21.37 -28.35 11.95
C LYS A 643 21.50 -28.32 13.48
N ALA A 644 20.39 -28.14 14.17
CA ALA A 644 20.34 -28.00 15.63
C ALA A 644 20.94 -29.20 16.39
N ASN A 645 20.99 -30.37 15.78
CA ASN A 645 21.66 -31.56 16.33
C ASN A 645 23.19 -31.41 16.46
N LEU A 646 23.79 -30.35 15.89
CA LEU A 646 25.20 -30.00 16.03
C LEU A 646 25.46 -28.98 17.13
N ILE A 647 24.43 -28.41 17.76
CA ILE A 647 24.60 -27.39 18.80
C ILE A 647 25.08 -28.06 20.09
N THR A 648 26.19 -27.56 20.62
CA THR A 648 26.86 -28.11 21.82
C THR A 648 26.77 -27.19 23.04
N VAL A 649 26.34 -25.94 22.84
CA VAL A 649 26.28 -24.90 23.87
C VAL A 649 24.90 -24.86 24.52
N PRO A 650 24.80 -24.48 25.81
CA PRO A 650 23.52 -24.26 26.48
C PRO A 650 22.57 -23.36 25.70
N ALA A 651 21.28 -23.69 25.71
CA ALA A 651 20.26 -22.96 24.96
C ALA A 651 19.06 -22.56 25.83
N TYR A 652 18.67 -21.29 25.77
CA TYR A 652 17.40 -20.78 26.25
C TYR A 652 16.49 -20.52 25.06
N VAL A 653 15.46 -21.33 24.88
CA VAL A 653 14.59 -21.30 23.69
C VAL A 653 13.22 -20.73 24.07
N LEU A 654 12.76 -19.71 23.35
CA LEU A 654 11.38 -19.22 23.46
C LEU A 654 10.54 -19.75 22.31
N ALA A 655 9.33 -20.21 22.62
CA ALA A 655 8.30 -20.50 21.64
C ALA A 655 6.99 -19.79 22.03
N SER A 656 6.61 -18.74 21.30
CA SER A 656 5.29 -18.13 21.50
C SER A 656 4.21 -18.92 20.80
N MET A 657 3.04 -18.97 21.44
CA MET A 657 1.80 -19.49 20.88
C MET A 657 0.99 -18.41 20.16
N SER A 658 1.56 -17.21 19.98
CA SER A 658 0.84 -16.00 19.57
C SER A 658 0.92 -15.69 18.06
N THR A 659 1.91 -16.20 17.33
CA THR A 659 2.09 -15.93 15.89
C THR A 659 2.24 -17.22 15.06
N GLY A 660 2.10 -17.10 13.74
CA GLY A 660 2.21 -18.24 12.81
C GLY A 660 3.62 -18.52 12.29
N LEU A 661 4.63 -17.80 12.81
CA LEU A 661 5.95 -17.69 12.19
C LEU A 661 6.97 -18.67 12.75
N HIS A 662 7.23 -18.63 14.06
CA HIS A 662 8.46 -19.16 14.65
C HIS A 662 8.28 -20.42 15.51
N THR A 663 7.07 -20.67 16.02
CA THR A 663 6.79 -21.72 17.02
C THR A 663 7.28 -23.12 16.62
N VAL A 664 7.09 -23.50 15.36
CA VAL A 664 7.53 -24.80 14.83
C VAL A 664 9.06 -24.89 14.86
N GLY A 665 9.76 -23.84 14.45
CA GLY A 665 11.22 -23.81 14.42
C GLY A 665 11.83 -23.86 15.82
N SER A 666 11.32 -23.06 16.75
CA SER A 666 11.77 -23.07 18.16
C SER A 666 11.62 -24.47 18.78
N THR A 667 10.45 -25.09 18.65
CA THR A 667 10.19 -26.41 19.25
C THR A 667 10.95 -27.53 18.56
N ARG A 668 11.12 -27.48 17.23
CA ARG A 668 11.94 -28.46 16.48
C ARG A 668 13.40 -28.37 16.91
N CYS A 669 14.00 -27.18 16.87
CA CYS A 669 15.40 -26.99 17.27
C CYS A 669 15.63 -27.40 18.72
N PHE A 670 14.72 -27.02 19.63
CA PHE A 670 14.79 -27.48 21.02
C PHE A 670 14.82 -29.00 21.11
N GLU A 671 13.93 -29.70 20.39
CA GLU A 671 13.89 -31.17 20.39
C GLU A 671 15.17 -31.79 19.83
N ASP A 672 15.70 -31.21 18.74
CA ASP A 672 16.86 -31.74 18.00
C ASP A 672 18.21 -31.50 18.69
N ILE A 673 18.34 -30.54 19.62
CA ILE A 673 19.57 -30.34 20.42
C ILE A 673 19.87 -31.60 21.25
N PRO A 674 21.07 -32.19 21.19
CA PRO A 674 21.32 -33.53 21.73
C PRO A 674 21.55 -33.59 23.25
N HIS A 675 21.71 -32.46 23.93
CA HIS A 675 22.05 -32.41 25.35
C HIS A 675 20.94 -31.83 26.23
N GLN A 676 21.07 -31.98 27.56
CA GLN A 676 20.07 -31.58 28.55
C GLN A 676 20.22 -30.14 29.08
N LYS A 677 21.31 -29.45 28.74
CA LYS A 677 21.51 -28.02 29.05
C LYS A 677 20.71 -27.12 28.11
N LYS A 678 19.40 -27.36 28.03
CA LYS A 678 18.46 -26.61 27.20
C LYS A 678 17.19 -26.38 27.98
N TRP A 679 16.63 -25.20 27.83
CA TRP A 679 15.37 -24.80 28.44
C TRP A 679 14.44 -24.23 27.37
N LEU A 680 13.17 -24.61 27.43
CA LEU A 680 12.08 -24.11 26.59
C LEU A 680 11.16 -23.28 27.48
N ARG A 681 10.88 -22.05 27.11
CA ARG A 681 9.79 -21.25 27.68
C ARG A 681 8.70 -21.10 26.63
N MET A 682 7.45 -21.26 27.04
CA MET A 682 6.28 -21.05 26.19
C MET A 682 5.47 -19.88 26.73
N ASN A 683 5.14 -18.91 25.88
CA ASN A 683 4.29 -17.77 26.24
C ASN A 683 3.08 -17.66 25.30
N ALA A 684 2.11 -16.83 25.69
CA ALA A 684 0.93 -16.50 24.89
C ALA A 684 0.94 -15.05 24.41
N THR A 685 2.07 -14.36 24.57
CA THR A 685 2.24 -12.94 24.24
C THR A 685 3.10 -12.76 23.00
N GLN A 686 3.04 -11.58 22.38
CA GLN A 686 3.87 -11.28 21.22
C GLN A 686 5.35 -11.10 21.63
N GLU A 687 6.25 -11.59 20.80
CA GLU A 687 7.70 -11.67 20.96
C GLU A 687 8.32 -10.34 21.39
N TRP A 688 7.96 -9.21 20.74
CA TRP A 688 8.51 -7.90 21.08
C TRP A 688 7.96 -7.35 22.40
N HIS A 689 6.73 -7.71 22.77
CA HIS A 689 6.20 -7.36 24.08
C HIS A 689 6.89 -8.15 25.18
N ASP A 690 7.11 -9.45 24.96
CA ASP A 690 7.76 -10.35 25.91
C ASP A 690 9.22 -9.98 26.17
N LEU A 691 9.99 -9.68 25.12
CA LEU A 691 11.43 -9.37 25.19
C LEU A 691 11.77 -8.24 26.17
N TYR A 692 10.92 -7.21 26.28
CA TYR A 692 11.19 -6.02 27.10
C TYR A 692 10.51 -6.03 28.47
N ARG A 693 9.96 -7.15 28.92
CA ARG A 693 9.36 -7.23 30.26
C ARG A 693 10.44 -7.41 31.33
N ASP A 694 10.26 -6.75 32.46
CA ASP A 694 11.16 -6.85 33.62
C ASP A 694 11.35 -8.31 34.10
N ASP A 695 10.27 -9.10 34.12
CA ASP A 695 10.31 -10.51 34.52
C ASP A 695 11.09 -11.37 33.52
N THR A 696 10.93 -11.10 32.23
CA THR A 696 11.67 -11.76 31.16
C THR A 696 13.15 -11.40 31.21
N ASN A 697 13.49 -10.11 31.29
CA ASN A 697 14.88 -9.66 31.44
C ASN A 697 15.55 -10.24 32.70
N ALA A 698 14.83 -10.33 33.82
CA ALA A 698 15.34 -10.95 35.03
C ALA A 698 15.64 -12.45 34.85
N ASP A 699 14.79 -13.18 34.13
CA ASP A 699 14.98 -14.61 33.84
C ASP A 699 16.15 -14.85 32.86
N LEU A 700 16.21 -14.07 31.77
CA LEU A 700 17.31 -14.10 30.81
C LEU A 700 18.64 -13.76 31.47
N LYS A 701 18.65 -12.77 32.38
CA LYS A 701 19.84 -12.37 33.14
C LYS A 701 20.31 -13.50 34.05
N LYS A 702 19.39 -14.24 34.68
CA LYS A 702 19.74 -15.39 35.51
C LYS A 702 20.42 -16.49 34.68
N PHE A 703 19.92 -16.78 33.49
CA PHE A 703 20.56 -17.73 32.55
C PHE A 703 21.95 -17.25 32.13
N LEU A 704 22.05 -15.99 31.67
CA LEU A 704 23.30 -15.41 31.18
C LEU A 704 24.35 -15.33 32.29
N ASP A 705 24.03 -14.83 33.48
CA ASP A 705 25.00 -14.72 34.58
C ASP A 705 25.54 -16.10 35.01
N PHE A 706 24.71 -17.15 34.94
CA PHE A 706 25.14 -18.50 35.25
C PHE A 706 26.17 -19.03 34.23
N TYR A 707 25.87 -18.91 32.94
CA TYR A 707 26.73 -19.49 31.89
C TYR A 707 27.89 -18.59 31.46
N MET A 708 27.69 -17.28 31.39
CA MET A 708 28.69 -16.31 30.92
C MET A 708 29.64 -15.86 32.03
N LYS A 709 29.14 -15.72 33.27
CA LYS A 709 29.91 -15.17 34.40
C LYS A 709 30.22 -16.19 35.49
N GLY A 710 29.73 -17.43 35.37
CA GLY A 710 29.91 -18.46 36.39
C GLY A 710 29.20 -18.15 37.71
N ALA A 711 28.12 -17.38 37.70
CA ALA A 711 27.40 -17.00 38.91
C ALA A 711 26.68 -18.19 39.54
N GLU A 712 26.83 -18.39 40.85
CA GLU A 712 26.12 -19.43 41.62
C GLU A 712 24.66 -19.03 41.96
N ASN A 713 23.86 -18.74 40.94
CA ASN A 713 22.49 -18.22 41.09
C ASN A 713 21.39 -19.30 41.03
N GLY A 714 21.78 -20.59 40.94
CA GLY A 714 20.86 -21.72 40.90
C GLY A 714 20.01 -21.84 39.63
N TRP A 715 20.45 -21.27 38.49
CA TRP A 715 19.72 -21.34 37.21
C TRP A 715 19.20 -22.74 36.87
N GLU A 716 20.06 -23.77 36.93
CA GLU A 716 19.68 -25.13 36.55
C GLU A 716 18.60 -25.76 37.46
N MET A 717 18.32 -25.15 38.62
CA MET A 717 17.29 -25.53 39.59
C MET A 717 16.00 -24.70 39.48
N THR A 718 15.89 -23.80 38.50
CA THR A 718 14.70 -22.96 38.29
C THR A 718 13.44 -23.84 38.08
N PRO A 719 12.25 -23.44 38.60
CA PRO A 719 11.03 -24.21 38.45
C PRO A 719 10.72 -24.55 36.98
N LYS A 720 10.26 -25.78 36.74
CA LYS A 720 10.00 -26.33 35.41
C LYS A 720 8.51 -26.57 35.23
N SER A 721 7.83 -25.70 34.47
CA SER A 721 6.41 -25.85 34.17
C SER A 721 6.09 -25.41 32.74
N PRO A 722 5.43 -26.26 31.93
CA PRO A 722 5.01 -25.88 30.58
C PRO A 722 3.77 -24.96 30.55
N ILE A 723 3.20 -24.58 31.71
CA ILE A 723 1.93 -23.83 31.80
C ILE A 723 2.10 -22.44 32.42
N GLU A 724 3.14 -22.21 33.23
CA GLU A 724 3.30 -20.99 34.03
C GLU A 724 4.17 -19.91 33.35
N ASN A 725 4.41 -20.00 32.03
CA ASN A 725 5.37 -19.15 31.31
C ASN A 725 6.76 -19.14 31.99
N VAL A 726 7.22 -20.32 32.42
CA VAL A 726 8.54 -20.53 33.02
C VAL A 726 9.33 -21.57 32.21
N PRO A 727 10.67 -21.55 32.28
CA PRO A 727 11.51 -22.48 31.52
C PRO A 727 11.35 -23.94 31.97
N PHE A 728 11.26 -24.89 31.04
CA PHE A 728 11.23 -26.34 31.30
C PHE A 728 12.11 -27.10 30.29
N ASN A 729 12.42 -28.38 30.56
CA ASN A 729 13.47 -29.09 29.78
C ASN A 729 12.94 -30.31 29.00
N ASN A 730 11.68 -30.68 29.17
CA ASN A 730 11.10 -31.89 28.56
C ASN A 730 10.10 -31.51 27.47
N TRP A 731 10.48 -31.71 26.21
CA TRP A 731 9.62 -31.53 25.04
C TRP A 731 9.87 -32.64 24.01
N PRO A 732 8.81 -33.27 23.46
CA PRO A 732 7.41 -33.18 23.87
C PRO A 732 7.21 -33.55 25.35
N ILE A 733 6.10 -33.11 25.94
CA ILE A 733 5.81 -33.38 27.35
C ILE A 733 5.58 -34.89 27.54
N PRO A 734 6.34 -35.58 28.41
CA PRO A 734 6.24 -37.04 28.57
C PRO A 734 4.85 -37.53 28.99
N GLU A 735 4.12 -36.73 29.76
CA GLU A 735 2.77 -37.03 30.28
C GLU A 735 1.65 -36.79 29.25
N THR A 736 1.98 -36.37 28.02
CA THR A 736 1.00 -36.09 26.96
C THR A 736 0.22 -37.34 26.57
N GLN A 737 -1.11 -37.24 26.67
CA GLN A 737 -2.08 -38.22 26.21
C GLN A 737 -2.63 -37.81 24.85
N HIS A 738 -2.23 -38.53 23.81
CA HIS A 738 -2.75 -38.32 22.47
C HIS A 738 -4.17 -38.87 22.35
N ARG A 739 -5.16 -37.99 22.28
CA ARG A 739 -6.57 -38.35 22.07
C ARG A 739 -6.91 -38.27 20.59
N THR A 740 -7.41 -39.37 20.04
CA THR A 740 -7.95 -39.39 18.67
C THR A 740 -9.43 -39.04 18.69
N LEU A 741 -9.83 -38.15 17.79
CA LEU A 741 -11.20 -37.72 17.59
C LEU A 741 -11.56 -37.91 16.11
N TRP A 742 -12.62 -38.67 15.83
CA TRP A 742 -13.06 -38.98 14.47
C TRP A 742 -14.06 -37.95 13.99
N LEU A 743 -13.94 -37.52 12.73
CA LEU A 743 -14.91 -36.64 12.10
C LEU A 743 -16.19 -37.42 11.80
N SER A 744 -17.35 -36.77 11.91
CA SER A 744 -18.64 -37.37 11.56
C SER A 744 -19.55 -36.42 10.78
N HIS A 745 -20.48 -37.01 10.02
CA HIS A 745 -21.37 -36.32 9.08
C HIS A 745 -22.28 -35.23 9.70
N ASN A 746 -22.48 -35.25 11.02
CA ASN A 746 -23.31 -34.27 11.73
C ASN A 746 -22.51 -33.06 12.23
N GLY A 747 -21.21 -32.94 11.88
CA GLY A 747 -20.35 -31.86 12.33
C GLY A 747 -19.77 -32.08 13.73
N ALA A 748 -19.78 -33.31 14.25
CA ALA A 748 -19.13 -33.65 15.51
C ALA A 748 -17.72 -34.23 15.32
N LEU A 749 -16.89 -34.03 16.33
CA LEU A 749 -15.69 -34.79 16.60
C LEU A 749 -16.02 -35.81 17.70
N GLU A 750 -15.91 -37.10 17.41
CA GLU A 750 -16.33 -38.16 18.33
C GLU A 750 -15.11 -38.86 18.93
N ALA A 751 -15.16 -39.18 20.23
CA ALA A 751 -14.10 -39.92 20.94
C ALA A 751 -14.37 -41.44 21.00
N ALA A 752 -15.60 -41.86 20.73
CA ALA A 752 -16.03 -43.25 20.75
C ALA A 752 -16.44 -43.73 19.35
N GLN A 753 -16.28 -45.02 19.10
CA GLN A 753 -16.52 -45.67 17.82
C GLN A 753 -18.02 -46.04 17.71
N GLU A 754 -18.92 -45.07 17.55
CA GLU A 754 -20.34 -45.33 17.28
C GLU A 754 -20.70 -45.25 15.77
N SER A 755 -21.90 -45.75 15.46
CA SER A 755 -22.41 -46.19 14.16
C SER A 755 -22.11 -45.31 12.95
N VAL A 756 -21.67 -45.96 11.87
CA VAL A 756 -21.23 -45.37 10.60
C VAL A 756 -22.41 -44.87 9.78
N VAL A 757 -22.36 -43.60 9.36
CA VAL A 757 -23.13 -43.11 8.20
C VAL A 757 -22.11 -42.83 7.09
N PRO A 758 -22.04 -43.65 6.04
CA PRO A 758 -21.16 -43.39 4.91
C PRO A 758 -21.51 -42.04 4.28
N GLY A 759 -20.50 -41.23 3.97
CA GLY A 759 -20.73 -39.92 3.39
C GLY A 759 -19.45 -39.15 3.12
N LYS A 760 -19.61 -38.05 2.37
CA LYS A 760 -18.58 -37.04 2.15
C LYS A 760 -19.22 -35.66 2.30
N VAL A 761 -18.44 -34.71 2.79
CA VAL A 761 -18.79 -33.29 2.82
C VAL A 761 -17.89 -32.55 1.84
N SER A 762 -18.28 -31.34 1.44
CA SER A 762 -17.54 -30.55 0.46
C SER A 762 -17.56 -29.08 0.78
N TYR A 763 -16.58 -28.36 0.26
CA TYR A 763 -16.47 -26.91 0.31
C TYR A 763 -15.87 -26.39 -1.01
N GLN A 764 -16.14 -25.14 -1.36
CA GLN A 764 -15.51 -24.51 -2.51
C GLN A 764 -14.04 -24.19 -2.19
N SER A 765 -13.11 -24.82 -2.92
CA SER A 765 -11.69 -24.81 -2.56
C SER A 765 -10.91 -23.59 -3.03
N ASP A 766 -11.43 -22.87 -4.02
CA ASP A 766 -10.85 -21.67 -4.61
C ASP A 766 -11.47 -20.37 -4.06
N ALA A 767 -12.16 -20.47 -2.92
CA ALA A 767 -12.62 -19.30 -2.17
C ALA A 767 -11.42 -18.43 -1.73
N PRO A 768 -11.55 -17.09 -1.76
CA PRO A 768 -10.46 -16.19 -1.41
C PRO A 768 -10.15 -16.24 0.10
N ALA A 769 -8.86 -16.17 0.45
CA ALA A 769 -8.43 -15.90 1.82
C ALA A 769 -8.41 -14.36 2.05
N LEU A 770 -9.44 -13.82 2.67
CA LEU A 770 -9.51 -12.44 3.14
C LEU A 770 -8.62 -12.22 4.37
N GLN A 771 -8.49 -13.25 5.21
CA GLN A 771 -7.70 -13.22 6.45
C GLN A 771 -8.26 -12.23 7.49
N GLU A 772 -9.59 -12.17 7.60
CA GLU A 772 -10.33 -11.24 8.48
C GLU A 772 -11.16 -11.96 9.56
N ASP A 773 -10.98 -13.28 9.70
CA ASP A 773 -11.70 -14.14 10.66
C ASP A 773 -13.19 -14.33 10.37
N ASP A 774 -13.62 -14.01 9.14
CA ASP A 774 -14.95 -14.24 8.60
C ASP A 774 -14.92 -14.90 7.20
N ASP A 775 -13.76 -15.46 6.82
CA ASP A 775 -13.55 -16.14 5.55
C ASP A 775 -14.58 -17.29 5.33
N PRO A 776 -15.26 -17.35 4.16
CA PRO A 776 -16.31 -18.33 3.88
C PRO A 776 -15.74 -19.71 3.48
N GLU A 777 -16.61 -20.68 3.14
CA GLU A 777 -16.23 -21.94 2.45
C GLU A 777 -15.26 -22.89 3.21
N PHE A 778 -15.73 -23.37 4.35
CA PHE A 778 -15.07 -24.41 5.14
C PHE A 778 -16.07 -25.46 5.63
N VAL A 779 -15.56 -26.64 6.01
CA VAL A 779 -16.31 -27.62 6.81
C VAL A 779 -15.82 -27.59 8.25
N GLU A 780 -16.75 -27.63 9.20
CA GLU A 780 -16.48 -27.48 10.64
C GLU A 780 -16.92 -28.72 11.43
N PHE A 781 -16.10 -29.10 12.41
CA PHE A 781 -16.38 -30.15 13.37
C PHE A 781 -16.09 -29.67 14.79
N SER A 782 -16.87 -30.10 15.78
CA SER A 782 -16.70 -29.67 17.18
C SER A 782 -16.63 -30.81 18.19
N TYR A 783 -15.81 -30.65 19.22
CA TYR A 783 -15.71 -31.52 20.39
C TYR A 783 -15.93 -30.71 21.66
N THR A 784 -16.91 -31.09 22.48
CA THR A 784 -17.14 -30.46 23.80
C THR A 784 -16.37 -31.20 24.89
N PHE A 785 -15.55 -30.48 25.65
CA PHE A 785 -14.86 -31.05 26.79
C PHE A 785 -15.80 -31.19 27.99
N THR A 786 -15.85 -32.37 28.60
CA THR A 786 -16.67 -32.64 29.80
C THR A 786 -15.98 -32.25 31.10
N GLU A 787 -14.66 -32.09 31.07
CA GLU A 787 -13.80 -31.73 32.19
C GLU A 787 -12.72 -30.75 31.72
N LYS A 788 -12.13 -30.01 32.67
CA LYS A 788 -11.01 -29.13 32.37
C LYS A 788 -9.88 -29.93 31.72
N SER A 789 -9.45 -29.50 30.53
CA SER A 789 -8.49 -30.22 29.69
C SER A 789 -7.51 -29.24 29.06
N THR A 790 -6.23 -29.57 29.04
CA THR A 790 -5.19 -28.68 28.51
C THR A 790 -4.48 -29.36 27.34
N MET A 791 -4.52 -28.71 26.19
CA MET A 791 -3.82 -29.15 24.99
C MET A 791 -2.45 -28.50 24.95
N ILE A 792 -1.36 -29.27 24.98
CA ILE A 792 0.01 -28.76 24.86
C ILE A 792 0.81 -29.64 23.90
N GLY A 793 1.28 -29.06 22.81
CA GLY A 793 2.02 -29.77 21.76
C GLY A 793 1.41 -29.59 20.37
N PRO A 794 2.03 -30.21 19.34
CA PRO A 794 1.46 -30.26 18.00
C PRO A 794 0.28 -31.24 17.93
N ALA A 795 -0.73 -30.87 17.14
CA ALA A 795 -1.82 -31.74 16.77
C ALA A 795 -1.60 -32.30 15.35
N ARG A 796 -2.36 -33.34 14.99
CA ARG A 796 -2.25 -33.98 13.67
C ARG A 796 -3.62 -34.27 13.10
N ALA A 797 -3.83 -33.97 11.84
CA ALA A 797 -5.02 -34.40 11.09
C ALA A 797 -4.64 -35.50 10.11
N VAL A 798 -5.48 -36.53 10.02
CA VAL A 798 -5.45 -37.52 8.94
C VAL A 798 -6.75 -37.35 8.18
N LEU A 799 -6.68 -36.87 6.94
CA LEU A 799 -7.85 -36.59 6.11
C LEU A 799 -7.81 -37.43 4.84
N TYR A 800 -8.96 -37.99 4.45
CA TYR A 800 -9.13 -38.64 3.15
C TYR A 800 -9.89 -37.68 2.24
N MET A 801 -9.21 -37.21 1.20
CA MET A 801 -9.67 -36.09 0.37
C MET A 801 -9.70 -36.49 -1.11
N SER A 802 -10.58 -35.90 -1.90
CA SER A 802 -10.57 -36.02 -3.37
C SER A 802 -11.03 -34.74 -4.05
N CYS A 803 -10.57 -34.48 -5.27
CA CYS A 803 -11.00 -33.38 -6.13
C CYS A 803 -11.32 -33.92 -7.53
N SER A 804 -12.35 -33.37 -8.17
CA SER A 804 -12.70 -33.73 -9.57
C SER A 804 -12.25 -32.68 -10.58
N ASP A 805 -12.13 -31.44 -10.14
CA ASP A 805 -11.99 -30.25 -10.98
C ASP A 805 -10.53 -29.87 -11.25
N TYR A 806 -9.58 -30.45 -10.49
CA TYR A 806 -8.14 -30.19 -10.61
C TYR A 806 -7.30 -31.43 -10.27
N ASP A 807 -6.03 -31.43 -10.69
CA ASP A 807 -5.09 -32.53 -10.48
C ASP A 807 -4.22 -32.37 -9.22
N ASP A 808 -4.58 -31.42 -8.34
CA ASP A 808 -3.96 -31.19 -7.04
C ASP A 808 -4.95 -30.60 -6.03
N MET A 809 -4.57 -30.54 -4.76
CA MET A 809 -5.38 -29.94 -3.68
C MET A 809 -4.48 -29.30 -2.62
N ASP A 810 -4.61 -28.00 -2.38
CA ASP A 810 -4.10 -27.33 -1.19
C ASP A 810 -5.16 -27.41 -0.09
N VAL A 811 -4.85 -28.12 0.99
CA VAL A 811 -5.79 -28.35 2.11
C VAL A 811 -5.28 -27.66 3.37
N PHE A 812 -6.09 -26.75 3.90
CA PHE A 812 -5.81 -25.98 5.10
C PHE A 812 -6.67 -26.47 6.26
N VAL A 813 -6.09 -26.53 7.44
CA VAL A 813 -6.80 -26.88 8.68
C VAL A 813 -6.49 -25.90 9.80
N ILE A 814 -7.45 -25.68 10.69
CA ILE A 814 -7.28 -24.85 11.88
C ILE A 814 -8.01 -25.45 13.08
N LEU A 815 -7.42 -25.32 14.26
CA LEU A 815 -8.10 -25.55 15.54
C LEU A 815 -8.50 -24.21 16.14
N ARG A 816 -9.75 -24.08 16.60
CA ARG A 816 -10.26 -22.93 17.35
C ARG A 816 -10.76 -23.36 18.71
N LYS A 817 -10.86 -22.39 19.61
CA LYS A 817 -11.55 -22.54 20.89
C LYS A 817 -12.89 -21.83 20.81
N ALA A 818 -13.94 -22.45 21.33
CA ALA A 818 -15.22 -21.79 21.57
C ALA A 818 -15.64 -21.92 23.04
N ASP A 819 -16.35 -20.94 23.56
CA ASP A 819 -16.94 -21.00 24.89
C ASP A 819 -18.11 -22.00 24.96
N LYS A 820 -18.78 -22.06 26.12
CA LYS A 820 -19.89 -22.99 26.38
C LYS A 820 -21.12 -22.71 25.51
N ASP A 821 -21.31 -21.45 25.13
CA ASP A 821 -22.41 -20.99 24.30
C ASP A 821 -22.12 -21.17 22.80
N GLY A 822 -20.86 -21.48 22.46
CA GLY A 822 -20.39 -21.70 21.09
C GLY A 822 -19.80 -20.45 20.44
N ASN A 823 -19.55 -19.37 21.19
CA ASN A 823 -18.87 -18.21 20.66
C ASN A 823 -17.38 -18.53 20.47
N ILE A 824 -16.85 -18.24 19.29
CA ILE A 824 -15.43 -18.45 18.98
C ILE A 824 -14.59 -17.45 19.79
N LEU A 825 -13.57 -17.97 20.48
CA LEU A 825 -12.66 -17.19 21.30
C LEU A 825 -11.37 -16.86 20.54
N ARG A 826 -10.72 -15.78 20.96
CA ARG A 826 -9.42 -15.30 20.46
C ARG A 826 -8.49 -15.02 21.63
N ASN A 827 -7.20 -15.20 21.43
CA ASN A 827 -6.16 -14.75 22.37
C ASN A 827 -5.70 -13.36 21.96
N TYR A 828 -5.57 -12.44 22.92
CA TYR A 828 -4.95 -11.13 22.70
C TYR A 828 -3.47 -11.23 23.03
N ASN A 829 -2.63 -11.07 22.02
CA ASN A 829 -1.19 -11.35 22.12
C ASN A 829 -0.46 -10.27 22.92
N ILE A 830 -1.08 -9.13 23.18
CA ILE A 830 -0.57 -8.12 24.09
C ILE A 830 -1.72 -7.78 25.04
N PRO A 831 -1.50 -7.76 26.36
CA PRO A 831 -2.52 -7.35 27.31
C PRO A 831 -3.06 -5.95 26.98
N ILE A 832 -4.37 -5.76 27.05
CA ILE A 832 -5.03 -4.51 26.61
C ILE A 832 -4.48 -3.29 27.34
N GLN A 833 -4.19 -3.43 28.64
CA GLN A 833 -3.62 -2.36 29.45
C GLN A 833 -2.21 -1.93 29.01
N ASP A 834 -1.51 -2.78 28.25
CA ASP A 834 -0.18 -2.51 27.71
C ASP A 834 -0.24 -1.99 26.26
N LEU A 835 -1.43 -2.00 25.63
CA LEU A 835 -1.66 -1.47 24.29
C LEU A 835 -1.92 0.04 24.36
N VAL A 836 -1.06 0.84 23.75
CA VAL A 836 -1.27 2.29 23.62
C VAL A 836 -2.53 2.55 22.78
N GLY A 837 -3.41 3.43 23.25
CA GLY A 837 -4.59 3.88 22.49
C GLY A 837 -5.79 2.92 22.47
N VAL A 838 -5.72 1.78 23.17
CA VAL A 838 -6.79 0.76 23.19
C VAL A 838 -7.48 0.76 24.55
N ASN A 839 -8.80 0.97 24.57
CA ASN A 839 -9.59 0.96 25.81
C ASN A 839 -10.47 -0.30 25.96
N ASP A 840 -10.75 -1.00 24.86
CA ASP A 840 -11.65 -2.15 24.82
C ASP A 840 -11.14 -3.22 23.83
N GLN A 841 -11.50 -4.49 24.07
CA GLN A 841 -11.18 -5.63 23.21
C GLN A 841 -11.57 -5.43 21.75
N LYS A 842 -12.72 -4.80 21.49
CA LYS A 842 -13.22 -4.55 20.12
C LYS A 842 -12.35 -3.57 19.32
N ASP A 843 -11.52 -2.78 20.01
CA ASP A 843 -10.67 -1.76 19.39
C ASP A 843 -9.32 -2.35 18.93
N VAL A 844 -8.99 -3.57 19.36
CA VAL A 844 -7.78 -4.29 18.93
C VAL A 844 -7.92 -4.68 17.45
N ALA A 845 -6.92 -4.34 16.64
CA ALA A 845 -6.93 -4.68 15.22
C ALA A 845 -6.93 -6.21 14.98
N LEU A 846 -7.67 -6.65 13.95
CA LEU A 846 -7.75 -8.04 13.53
C LEU A 846 -6.52 -8.39 12.67
N ILE A 847 -5.38 -8.54 13.31
CA ILE A 847 -4.12 -9.00 12.71
C ILE A 847 -3.46 -10.01 13.65
N ASN A 848 -2.74 -10.97 13.09
CA ASN A 848 -2.20 -12.11 13.83
C ASN A 848 -1.17 -11.71 14.89
N THR A 849 -0.50 -10.57 14.73
CA THR A 849 0.44 -10.02 15.70
C THR A 849 -0.24 -9.52 16.98
N LEU A 850 -1.51 -9.14 16.94
CA LEU A 850 -2.27 -8.64 18.10
C LEU A 850 -3.33 -9.63 18.59
N GLN A 851 -3.85 -10.47 17.71
CA GLN A 851 -4.88 -11.46 18.01
C GLN A 851 -4.53 -12.81 17.40
N TYR A 852 -4.47 -13.84 18.23
CA TYR A 852 -4.27 -15.21 17.79
C TYR A 852 -5.57 -15.99 17.80
N VAL A 853 -5.91 -16.59 16.65
CA VAL A 853 -7.19 -17.30 16.43
C VAL A 853 -7.08 -18.81 16.63
N GLY A 854 -5.87 -19.37 16.62
CA GLY A 854 -5.62 -20.78 16.87
C GLY A 854 -4.67 -21.45 15.86
N PRO A 855 -4.26 -22.70 16.12
CA PRO A 855 -3.18 -23.30 15.39
C PRO A 855 -3.57 -23.92 14.06
N THR A 856 -2.68 -23.85 13.08
CA THR A 856 -2.96 -24.27 11.69
C THR A 856 -2.00 -25.30 11.14
N GLY A 857 -2.48 -26.00 10.11
CA GLY A 857 -1.72 -26.91 9.27
C GLY A 857 -2.12 -26.73 7.81
N VAL A 858 -1.21 -27.05 6.90
CA VAL A 858 -1.45 -27.02 5.45
C VAL A 858 -0.70 -28.15 4.78
N LEU A 859 -1.27 -28.73 3.73
CA LEU A 859 -0.61 -29.71 2.88
C LEU A 859 -1.16 -29.64 1.45
N ARG A 860 -0.26 -29.52 0.47
CA ARG A 860 -0.54 -29.79 -0.94
C ARG A 860 -0.58 -31.29 -1.17
N ALA A 861 -1.66 -31.80 -1.74
CA ALA A 861 -1.88 -33.23 -1.89
C ALA A 861 -0.78 -33.91 -2.71
N SER A 862 -0.26 -33.27 -3.76
CA SER A 862 0.87 -33.83 -4.52
C SER A 862 2.17 -33.96 -3.72
N HIS A 863 2.30 -33.25 -2.59
CA HIS A 863 3.44 -33.32 -1.66
C HIS A 863 3.21 -34.31 -0.49
N ARG A 864 2.14 -35.11 -0.48
CA ARG A 864 1.73 -36.03 0.62
C ARG A 864 2.72 -37.14 0.99
N THR A 865 3.85 -37.28 0.29
CA THR A 865 4.85 -38.31 0.61
C THR A 865 5.59 -37.93 1.89
N LEU A 866 5.51 -38.79 2.92
CA LEU A 866 6.23 -38.59 4.17
C LEU A 866 7.74 -38.84 4.00
N ASP A 867 8.54 -38.07 4.72
CA ASP A 867 9.94 -38.33 4.94
C ASP A 867 10.11 -39.17 6.23
N PRO A 868 10.52 -40.44 6.15
CA PRO A 868 10.67 -41.30 7.33
C PRO A 868 11.84 -40.90 8.24
N ASN A 869 12.81 -40.12 7.75
CA ASN A 869 13.96 -39.67 8.55
C ASN A 869 13.65 -38.42 9.36
N LEU A 870 12.74 -37.57 8.85
CA LEU A 870 12.32 -36.33 9.52
C LEU A 870 11.01 -36.47 10.29
N SER A 871 10.15 -37.43 9.91
CA SER A 871 8.87 -37.64 10.57
C SER A 871 9.06 -38.15 11.99
N LYS A 872 8.29 -37.59 12.92
CA LYS A 872 8.23 -37.99 14.32
C LYS A 872 6.84 -38.52 14.66
N PRO A 873 6.67 -39.34 15.72
CA PRO A 873 5.34 -39.85 16.10
C PRO A 873 4.28 -38.75 16.25
N HIS A 874 4.68 -37.60 16.79
CA HIS A 874 3.85 -36.41 17.02
C HIS A 874 3.88 -35.38 15.89
N TRP A 875 4.72 -35.53 14.86
CA TRP A 875 4.89 -34.54 13.78
C TRP A 875 5.15 -35.19 12.42
N PRO A 876 4.21 -35.10 11.44
CA PRO A 876 4.44 -35.61 10.10
C PRO A 876 5.34 -34.66 9.31
N ALA A 877 6.49 -35.15 8.84
CA ALA A 877 7.37 -34.40 7.93
C ALA A 877 7.23 -34.95 6.51
N HIS A 878 7.20 -34.06 5.53
CA HIS A 878 7.02 -34.42 4.13
C HIS A 878 8.32 -34.21 3.36
N ASP A 879 8.55 -35.11 2.40
CA ASP A 879 9.77 -35.22 1.62
C ASP A 879 9.95 -34.02 0.67
N HIS A 880 8.87 -33.61 0.00
CA HIS A 880 8.83 -32.47 -0.92
C HIS A 880 9.84 -32.52 -2.10
N THR A 881 10.52 -33.64 -2.36
CA THR A 881 11.48 -33.75 -3.48
C THR A 881 10.82 -34.05 -4.82
N LYS A 882 9.55 -34.46 -4.80
CA LYS A 882 8.74 -34.81 -5.98
C LYS A 882 7.26 -34.55 -5.73
N GLU A 883 6.53 -34.32 -6.81
CA GLU A 883 5.08 -34.24 -6.82
C GLU A 883 4.46 -35.54 -7.32
N THR A 884 3.37 -35.99 -6.70
CA THR A 884 2.52 -37.06 -7.22
C THR A 884 1.12 -36.49 -7.47
N LYS A 885 0.87 -36.01 -8.69
CA LYS A 885 -0.44 -35.44 -9.07
C LYS A 885 -1.58 -36.45 -8.90
N LEU A 886 -2.78 -35.91 -8.78
CA LEU A 886 -4.00 -36.66 -8.54
C LEU A 886 -4.70 -37.02 -9.84
N GLN A 887 -5.31 -38.19 -9.90
CA GLN A 887 -6.33 -38.47 -10.90
C GLN A 887 -7.67 -37.86 -10.46
N SER A 888 -8.52 -37.48 -11.43
CA SER A 888 -9.86 -36.96 -11.12
C SER A 888 -10.63 -37.94 -10.24
N SER A 889 -11.19 -37.44 -9.12
CA SER A 889 -11.89 -38.23 -8.09
C SER A 889 -11.05 -39.27 -7.34
N GLU A 890 -9.72 -39.27 -7.47
CA GLU A 890 -8.84 -40.12 -6.64
C GLU A 890 -8.97 -39.71 -5.17
N VAL A 891 -9.24 -40.69 -4.29
CA VAL A 891 -9.23 -40.46 -2.84
C VAL A 891 -7.83 -40.68 -2.31
N VAL A 892 -7.23 -39.62 -1.77
CA VAL A 892 -5.88 -39.65 -1.20
C VAL A 892 -5.88 -39.38 0.29
N LYS A 893 -4.95 -40.01 1.00
CA LYS A 893 -4.70 -39.79 2.42
C LYS A 893 -3.71 -38.64 2.61
N LEU A 894 -4.11 -37.64 3.38
CA LEU A 894 -3.31 -36.48 3.77
C LEU A 894 -3.01 -36.54 5.27
N GLU A 895 -1.75 -36.42 5.65
CA GLU A 895 -1.32 -36.40 7.05
C GLU A 895 -0.78 -35.01 7.40
N ILE A 896 -1.64 -34.14 7.92
CA ILE A 896 -1.34 -32.72 8.10
C ILE A 896 -0.90 -32.46 9.53
N GLY A 897 0.32 -31.93 9.71
CA GLY A 897 0.79 -31.43 10.99
C GLY A 897 0.16 -30.07 11.30
N ILE A 898 -0.39 -29.92 12.50
CA ILE A 898 -0.94 -28.67 13.02
C ILE A 898 0.06 -28.15 14.05
N TRP A 899 0.54 -26.91 13.88
CA TRP A 899 1.67 -26.40 14.65
C TRP A 899 1.44 -26.48 16.18
N PRO A 900 2.52 -26.52 16.98
CA PRO A 900 2.41 -26.59 18.43
C PRO A 900 1.56 -25.47 19.03
N SER A 901 0.76 -25.80 20.05
CA SER A 901 -0.05 -24.83 20.77
C SER A 901 -0.13 -25.19 22.25
N ALA A 902 -0.52 -24.22 23.09
CA ALA A 902 -0.90 -24.43 24.48
C ALA A 902 -2.29 -23.79 24.72
N ILE A 903 -3.34 -24.61 24.79
CA ILE A 903 -4.73 -24.15 24.90
C ILE A 903 -5.44 -24.84 26.05
N GLN A 904 -5.96 -24.05 27.00
CA GLN A 904 -6.80 -24.54 28.08
C GLN A 904 -8.27 -24.54 27.67
N PHE A 905 -8.96 -25.66 27.92
CA PHE A 905 -10.41 -25.78 27.83
C PHE A 905 -10.99 -26.04 29.22
N GLU A 906 -12.01 -25.28 29.60
CA GLU A 906 -12.85 -25.50 30.77
C GLU A 906 -13.99 -26.48 30.43
N ALA A 907 -14.59 -27.08 31.45
CA ALA A 907 -15.73 -27.98 31.26
C ALA A 907 -16.90 -27.26 30.56
N GLY A 908 -17.33 -27.80 29.42
CA GLY A 908 -18.37 -27.26 28.54
C GLY A 908 -17.84 -26.44 27.35
N GLU A 909 -16.57 -26.03 27.36
CA GLU A 909 -15.95 -25.35 26.20
C GLU A 909 -15.66 -26.33 25.08
N LYS A 910 -15.50 -25.81 23.85
CA LYS A 910 -15.40 -26.62 22.64
C LYS A 910 -14.08 -26.42 21.92
N LEU A 911 -13.50 -27.53 21.46
CA LEU A 911 -12.52 -27.53 20.37
C LEU A 911 -13.28 -27.52 19.04
N ILE A 912 -12.93 -26.60 18.16
CA ILE A 912 -13.47 -26.51 16.80
C ILE A 912 -12.35 -26.87 15.83
N PHE A 913 -12.63 -27.72 14.85
CA PHE A 913 -11.72 -28.09 13.78
C PHE A 913 -12.34 -27.71 12.44
N ARG A 914 -11.66 -26.89 11.65
CA ARG A 914 -12.11 -26.51 10.31
C ARG A 914 -11.16 -27.04 9.24
N VAL A 915 -11.71 -27.39 8.09
CA VAL A 915 -10.99 -27.76 6.86
C VAL A 915 -11.46 -26.85 5.72
N ALA A 916 -10.53 -26.26 4.99
CA ALA A 916 -10.81 -25.35 3.88
C ALA A 916 -9.78 -25.47 2.74
N GLY A 917 -10.04 -24.75 1.65
CA GLY A 917 -9.13 -24.63 0.49
C GLY A 917 -8.24 -23.38 0.55
N HIS A 918 -8.39 -22.56 1.59
CA HIS A 918 -7.67 -21.31 1.76
C HIS A 918 -7.25 -21.13 3.22
N GLN A 919 -6.37 -20.16 3.46
CA GLN A 919 -5.90 -19.82 4.80
C GLN A 919 -7.05 -19.24 5.64
N MET A 920 -7.17 -19.72 6.89
CA MET A 920 -8.22 -19.31 7.86
C MET A 920 -7.63 -18.56 9.08
N THR A 921 -6.43 -18.01 8.95
CA THR A 921 -5.80 -17.17 9.99
C THR A 921 -5.94 -15.70 9.63
N LEU A 922 -5.79 -14.84 10.64
CA LEU A 922 -5.57 -13.42 10.41
C LEU A 922 -4.27 -13.18 9.63
N ALA A 923 -4.20 -12.06 8.93
CA ALA A 923 -2.96 -11.60 8.30
C ALA A 923 -1.95 -11.17 9.37
N GLU A 924 -0.66 -11.48 9.18
CA GLU A 924 0.39 -11.08 10.15
C GLU A 924 0.43 -9.56 10.36
N PHE A 925 0.29 -8.81 9.25
CA PHE A 925 0.21 -7.36 9.22
C PHE A 925 -0.91 -6.90 8.30
N GLU A 926 -1.45 -5.70 8.55
CA GLU A 926 -2.52 -5.10 7.76
C GLU A 926 -2.24 -5.09 6.24
N PRO A 927 -1.02 -4.75 5.75
CA PRO A 927 -0.74 -4.75 4.30
C PRO A 927 -0.77 -6.11 3.63
N LEU A 928 -0.84 -7.21 4.39
CA LEU A 928 -0.85 -8.58 3.87
C LEU A 928 -2.26 -9.15 3.68
N ARG A 929 -3.30 -8.46 4.18
CA ARG A 929 -4.69 -8.92 4.08
C ARG A 929 -5.11 -9.13 2.63
N GLY A 930 -5.82 -10.23 2.37
CA GLY A 930 -6.25 -10.61 1.03
C GLY A 930 -5.13 -10.92 0.04
N GLY A 931 -3.85 -10.89 0.47
CA GLY A 931 -2.71 -11.05 -0.43
C GLY A 931 -2.40 -12.51 -0.76
N PHE A 932 -2.88 -13.45 0.07
CA PHE A 932 -2.65 -14.88 -0.15
C PHE A 932 -3.59 -15.45 -1.22
N THR A 933 -3.02 -16.25 -2.12
CA THR A 933 -3.79 -16.96 -3.15
C THR A 933 -3.38 -18.44 -3.18
N THR A 934 -4.37 -19.30 -3.39
CA THR A 934 -4.19 -20.75 -3.54
C THR A 934 -4.22 -21.13 -5.02
N GLY A 935 -3.61 -22.27 -5.36
CA GLY A 935 -3.71 -22.86 -6.70
C GLY A 935 -4.92 -23.78 -6.89
N ASN A 936 -5.81 -23.86 -5.90
CA ASN A 936 -7.02 -24.68 -5.94
C ASN A 936 -7.98 -24.25 -7.04
N ILE A 937 -8.76 -25.22 -7.53
CA ILE A 937 -9.84 -25.02 -8.49
C ILE A 937 -11.00 -25.95 -8.12
N GLY A 938 -12.21 -25.41 -8.02
CA GLY A 938 -13.44 -26.20 -7.87
C GLY A 938 -13.67 -26.75 -6.46
N ILE A 939 -14.25 -27.94 -6.37
CA ILE A 939 -14.78 -28.49 -5.12
C ILE A 939 -13.85 -29.57 -4.55
N HIS A 940 -13.45 -29.40 -3.30
CA HIS A 940 -12.79 -30.46 -2.53
C HIS A 940 -13.82 -31.27 -1.75
N TYR A 941 -13.62 -32.59 -1.70
CA TYR A 941 -14.45 -33.52 -0.94
C TYR A 941 -13.65 -34.15 0.20
N LEU A 942 -14.18 -34.06 1.41
CA LEU A 942 -13.68 -34.74 2.60
C LEU A 942 -14.53 -35.98 2.88
N HIS A 943 -13.89 -37.15 2.88
CA HIS A 943 -14.54 -38.45 3.06
C HIS A 943 -14.63 -38.82 4.54
N LEU A 944 -15.83 -39.22 4.97
CA LEU A 944 -16.18 -39.49 6.38
C LEU A 944 -16.64 -40.93 6.62
N ASP A 945 -16.54 -41.80 5.61
CA ASP A 945 -16.85 -43.23 5.73
C ASP A 945 -15.78 -43.95 6.57
N ARG A 946 -16.11 -44.32 7.81
CA ARG A 946 -15.14 -44.90 8.75
C ARG A 946 -14.61 -46.29 8.37
N ASP A 947 -15.33 -47.03 7.50
CA ASP A 947 -14.89 -48.37 7.10
C ASP A 947 -13.76 -48.32 6.08
N ASN A 948 -13.76 -47.28 5.23
CA ASN A 948 -12.80 -47.12 4.13
C ASN A 948 -11.85 -45.92 4.33
N TYR A 949 -12.32 -44.85 4.97
CA TYR A 949 -11.73 -43.51 5.01
C TYR A 949 -11.80 -42.91 6.42
N GLN A 950 -10.86 -43.31 7.28
CA GLN A 950 -10.80 -42.93 8.69
C GLN A 950 -10.28 -41.49 8.95
N SER A 951 -11.00 -40.48 8.44
CA SER A 951 -10.68 -39.07 8.69
C SER A 951 -10.82 -38.71 10.17
N ARG A 952 -9.75 -38.14 10.75
CA ARG A 952 -9.63 -37.91 12.20
C ARG A 952 -8.62 -36.81 12.53
N ILE A 953 -8.69 -36.31 13.75
CA ILE A 953 -7.63 -35.50 14.36
C ILE A 953 -7.09 -36.18 15.62
N THR A 954 -5.83 -35.95 15.93
CA THR A 954 -5.17 -36.38 17.18
C THR A 954 -4.69 -35.13 17.91
N VAL A 955 -5.17 -34.94 19.13
CA VAL A 955 -4.84 -33.78 19.98
C VAL A 955 -3.99 -34.18 21.19
N PRO A 956 -2.96 -33.40 21.56
CA PRO A 956 -2.06 -33.71 22.67
C PRO A 956 -2.58 -33.14 23.99
N LEU A 957 -3.25 -33.96 24.81
CA LEU A 957 -3.80 -33.52 26.09
C LEU A 957 -2.83 -33.81 27.24
N VAL A 958 -2.56 -32.82 28.08
CA VAL A 958 -1.73 -32.97 29.29
C VAL A 958 -2.65 -32.98 30.50
N LYS A 959 -2.46 -33.95 31.40
CA LYS A 959 -3.10 -33.94 32.72
C LYS A 959 -2.25 -33.07 33.64
N ILE A 960 -2.85 -31.99 34.13
CA ILE A 960 -2.23 -31.01 35.04
C ILE A 960 -2.90 -31.12 36.39
#